data_AF-A0AAV6IRN0-F1
#
_entry.id   AF-A0AAV6IRN0-F1
#
_cell.length_a   1.000
_cell.length_b   1.000
_cell.length_c   1.000
_cell.angle_alpha   90.00
_cell.angle_beta   90.00
_cell.angle_gamma   90.00
#
_symmetry.space_group_name_H-M   'P 1'
#
loop_
_entity.id
_entity.type
_entity.pdbx_description
1 polymer ?
#
loop_
_entity_poly.entity_id
_entity_poly.type
_entity_poly.pdbx_seq_one_letter_code
_entity_poly.pdbx_strand_id
1 'polypeptide(L)'
;MGKNSQQEELLKTLGDFTSKENWDKFFTIRGSDDSFEWYAEWPQLREALLTHLTLSQSPPLTPQILVPGCGNSRLSEHLYDSGFTDITNIDFSKVVISDMLRRNVRSRPGMRWRVMDMTNVQFADETFDVVLDKGGLDALMEPELGPKLGSQYLSEVKRVLKSGGKFICLTLAESHVLGLLFPELRYGWKMSVHVIPQKQSDKPNLHTFMVIAEKQKSRVLLQISSAINQSSLDCLGNQVDRSREAYLFFQACGLHEALESENRIRMEYSSGSDILYSLKDLQLGAKGNMAELSPGRRVQLTLGQQGTSRFSYKAILLDAQQQSGPFSYNCGVFLVPKARAHEWLFSSEEGQWLVVESSKAGRLIMVLLDTSHTNASMDEIQKDLSPLVKPLAPGREGTEAQIPFMAASDGIKQRKIVHQVECSLISCFLFHYPLPSNDLIFRRLTFQRMEGLVQSEALLTLGTSQKVLGDTEQKKTRSSKAKKRGNLKRNDPKVSVSDGIDYLSEYLEVDHNYLASSYHTGIIAGFTLISSRLENASSNGKMVRAVVIGLGAGLLPMFLHACLPTLCIEVVELDPVVLDLAKGYFSFREDKQLKVHITDGIQFVIGVANSKVDDGVIVGHGNEKAICNMDPTSSNGSCTVSDAERKETNKIDILIVDVDSSDASSGLTCPASDFVEESFLCAVKNSLSDQGLFVINLVSRSSAIREMVVSRMKVAFTNLFHLQLEEDVNEVLFVVNTTVPIKNDCFHEASSRLEKLLKLEHPERIQSIIEATKKVKSL
;
A
#
# COMPACT_ATOMS: atom_id res chain seq x y z
N MET A 1 -53.89 29.22 -42.64
CA MET A 1 -52.61 28.89 -41.97
C MET A 1 -52.62 27.40 -41.69
N GLY A 2 -51.62 26.66 -42.17
CA GLY A 2 -51.61 25.19 -42.12
C GLY A 2 -51.21 24.65 -40.75
N LYS A 3 -51.62 23.42 -40.42
CA LYS A 3 -51.30 22.73 -39.14
C LYS A 3 -49.81 22.84 -38.74
N ASN A 4 -48.89 22.85 -39.70
CA ASN A 4 -47.45 22.96 -39.44
C ASN A 4 -47.02 24.31 -38.83
N SER A 5 -47.66 25.44 -39.20
CA SER A 5 -47.28 26.75 -38.65
C SER A 5 -47.74 26.92 -37.19
N GLN A 6 -48.87 26.31 -36.82
CA GLN A 6 -49.32 26.25 -35.43
C GLN A 6 -48.42 25.36 -34.57
N GLN A 7 -47.89 24.28 -35.12
CA GLN A 7 -47.02 23.34 -34.40
C GLN A 7 -45.64 23.95 -34.06
N GLU A 8 -45.04 24.71 -34.98
CA GLU A 8 -43.79 25.44 -34.72
C GLU A 8 -43.96 26.57 -33.71
N GLU A 9 -45.12 27.23 -33.69
CA GLU A 9 -45.46 28.29 -32.74
C GLU A 9 -45.74 27.73 -31.32
N LEU A 10 -46.32 26.53 -31.24
CA LEU A 10 -46.48 25.76 -30.00
C LEU A 10 -45.15 25.33 -29.39
N LEU A 11 -44.20 24.83 -30.19
CA LEU A 11 -42.88 24.40 -29.68
C LEU A 11 -42.05 25.57 -29.14
N LYS A 12 -42.25 26.79 -29.64
CA LYS A 12 -41.60 28.01 -29.09
C LYS A 12 -42.00 28.31 -27.64
N THR A 13 -43.12 27.77 -27.16
CA THR A 13 -43.58 27.98 -25.77
C THR A 13 -42.83 27.13 -24.75
N LEU A 14 -42.09 26.09 -25.20
CA LEU A 14 -41.47 25.11 -24.31
C LEU A 14 -40.13 25.57 -23.72
N GLY A 15 -39.38 26.45 -24.41
CA GLY A 15 -38.17 27.12 -23.89
C GLY A 15 -37.28 26.25 -23.00
N ASP A 16 -37.50 26.36 -21.68
CA ASP A 16 -36.94 25.49 -20.65
C ASP A 16 -37.83 24.25 -20.41
N PHE A 17 -37.34 23.08 -20.80
CA PHE A 17 -38.03 21.79 -20.65
C PHE A 17 -38.16 21.32 -19.19
N THR A 18 -37.47 21.96 -18.24
CA THR A 18 -37.59 21.67 -16.79
C THR A 18 -38.68 22.51 -16.11
N SER A 19 -39.23 23.53 -16.79
CA SER A 19 -40.27 24.38 -16.23
C SER A 19 -41.67 23.78 -16.38
N LYS A 20 -42.30 23.50 -15.24
CA LYS A 20 -43.70 23.07 -15.16
C LYS A 20 -44.65 24.07 -15.82
N GLU A 21 -44.41 25.38 -15.64
CA GLU A 21 -45.27 26.43 -16.19
C GLU A 21 -45.26 26.44 -17.73
N ASN A 22 -44.12 26.13 -18.36
CA ASN A 22 -44.01 26.02 -19.81
C ASN A 22 -44.83 24.83 -20.32
N TRP A 23 -44.74 23.67 -19.65
CA TRP A 23 -45.55 22.50 -19.99
C TRP A 23 -47.05 22.71 -19.75
N ASP A 24 -47.44 23.31 -18.63
CA ASP A 24 -48.85 23.65 -18.35
C ASP A 24 -49.43 24.55 -19.46
N LYS A 25 -48.66 25.54 -19.95
CA LYS A 25 -49.06 26.38 -21.09
C LYS A 25 -49.16 25.57 -22.38
N PHE A 26 -48.15 24.75 -22.69
CA PHE A 26 -48.13 23.91 -23.89
C PHE A 26 -49.37 23.00 -23.96
N PHE A 27 -49.69 22.29 -22.87
CA PHE A 27 -50.86 21.41 -22.83
C PHE A 27 -52.19 22.18 -22.87
N THR A 28 -52.26 23.35 -22.25
CA THR A 28 -53.44 24.22 -22.31
C THR A 28 -53.75 24.70 -23.73
N ILE A 29 -52.72 25.13 -24.49
CA ILE A 29 -52.91 25.64 -25.86
C ILE A 29 -53.28 24.48 -26.81
N ARG A 30 -52.71 23.29 -26.60
CA ARG A 30 -52.93 22.14 -27.47
C ARG A 30 -54.33 21.52 -27.32
N GLY A 31 -54.87 21.49 -26.10
CA GLY A 31 -56.18 20.92 -25.81
C GLY A 31 -56.21 19.38 -25.71
N SER A 32 -57.37 18.82 -25.35
CA SER A 32 -57.52 17.41 -24.97
C SER A 32 -57.55 16.41 -26.14
N ASP A 33 -57.87 16.88 -27.34
CA ASP A 33 -58.19 16.02 -28.49
C ASP A 33 -56.99 15.77 -29.43
N ASP A 34 -55.86 16.46 -29.22
CA ASP A 34 -54.66 16.35 -30.04
C ASP A 34 -53.48 15.76 -29.24
N SER A 35 -53.25 14.44 -29.35
CA SER A 35 -52.13 13.76 -28.70
C SER A 35 -50.80 14.09 -29.36
N PHE A 36 -49.73 14.23 -28.57
CA PHE A 36 -48.38 14.44 -29.07
C PHE A 36 -47.47 13.26 -28.75
N GLU A 37 -46.66 12.85 -29.73
CA GLU A 37 -45.66 11.81 -29.54
C GLU A 37 -44.26 12.39 -29.72
N TRP A 38 -43.47 12.33 -28.65
CA TRP A 38 -42.03 12.49 -28.73
C TRP A 38 -41.37 11.18 -29.19
N TYR A 39 -40.35 11.32 -30.04
CA TYR A 39 -39.51 10.25 -30.58
C TYR A 39 -40.23 9.31 -31.54
N ALA A 40 -40.57 8.10 -31.09
CA ALA A 40 -41.15 7.05 -31.92
C ALA A 40 -42.61 6.78 -31.55
N GLU A 41 -43.41 6.40 -32.56
CA GLU A 41 -44.82 6.05 -32.37
C GLU A 41 -45.01 4.58 -32.01
N TRP A 42 -46.19 4.24 -31.49
CA TRP A 42 -46.52 2.87 -31.08
C TRP A 42 -46.21 1.77 -32.11
N PRO A 43 -46.50 1.91 -33.41
CA PRO A 43 -46.20 0.85 -34.38
C PRO A 43 -44.70 0.50 -34.47
N GLN A 44 -43.82 1.47 -34.19
CA GLN A 44 -42.37 1.27 -34.20
C GLN A 44 -41.89 0.64 -32.88
N LEU A 45 -42.52 1.02 -31.77
CA LEU A 45 -42.14 0.58 -30.42
C LEU A 45 -42.72 -0.78 -30.04
N ARG A 46 -43.86 -1.18 -30.62
CA ARG A 46 -44.67 -2.32 -30.18
C ARG A 46 -43.87 -3.60 -30.00
N GLU A 47 -43.23 -4.10 -31.06
CA GLU A 47 -42.55 -5.41 -31.01
C GLU A 47 -41.40 -5.42 -29.98
N ALA A 48 -40.64 -4.32 -29.94
CA ALA A 48 -39.52 -4.16 -29.02
C ALA A 48 -40.00 -4.10 -27.55
N LEU A 49 -41.01 -3.28 -27.26
CA LEU A 49 -41.58 -3.17 -25.91
C LEU A 49 -42.23 -4.48 -25.46
N LEU A 50 -43.05 -5.13 -26.29
CA LEU A 50 -43.72 -6.39 -25.94
C LEU A 50 -42.70 -7.48 -25.58
N THR A 51 -41.59 -7.56 -26.30
CA THR A 51 -40.50 -8.51 -26.03
C THR A 51 -39.90 -8.32 -24.63
N HIS A 52 -39.78 -7.08 -24.16
CA HIS A 52 -39.12 -6.78 -22.90
C HIS A 52 -40.08 -6.65 -21.71
N LEU A 53 -41.36 -6.35 -21.93
CA LEU A 53 -42.40 -6.24 -20.91
C LEU A 53 -43.02 -7.59 -20.53
N THR A 54 -42.95 -8.60 -21.41
CA THR A 54 -43.50 -9.94 -21.11
C THR A 54 -42.64 -10.64 -20.05
N LEU A 55 -43.24 -10.94 -18.89
CA LEU A 55 -42.58 -11.67 -17.81
C LEU A 55 -42.71 -13.19 -18.03
N SER A 56 -41.59 -13.92 -18.06
CA SER A 56 -41.55 -15.38 -18.20
C SER A 56 -41.89 -16.12 -16.89
N GLN A 57 -43.00 -15.78 -16.23
CA GLN A 57 -43.46 -16.43 -14.99
C GLN A 57 -44.77 -17.20 -15.21
N SER A 58 -44.96 -18.27 -14.43
CA SER A 58 -46.19 -19.09 -14.43
C SER A 58 -46.81 -19.10 -13.03
N PRO A 59 -48.05 -18.58 -12.84
CA PRO A 59 -48.90 -17.93 -13.84
C PRO A 59 -48.34 -16.56 -14.30
N PRO A 60 -48.70 -16.08 -15.50
CA PRO A 60 -48.21 -14.79 -15.99
C PRO A 60 -48.78 -13.66 -15.12
N LEU A 61 -47.92 -13.02 -14.33
CA LEU A 61 -48.26 -11.78 -13.65
C LEU A 61 -48.21 -10.61 -14.63
N THR A 62 -49.21 -9.75 -14.57
CA THR A 62 -49.16 -8.44 -15.23
C THR A 62 -48.11 -7.57 -14.53
N PRO A 63 -47.07 -7.07 -15.23
CA PRO A 63 -46.06 -6.24 -14.61
C PRO A 63 -46.64 -4.90 -14.16
N GLN A 64 -46.15 -4.37 -13.03
CA GLN A 64 -46.48 -3.04 -12.57
C GLN A 64 -45.58 -2.02 -13.27
N ILE A 65 -46.17 -1.18 -14.12
CA ILE A 65 -45.44 -0.25 -15.00
C ILE A 65 -45.61 1.18 -14.49
N LEU A 66 -44.50 1.89 -14.29
CA LEU A 66 -44.46 3.34 -14.08
C LEU A 66 -44.07 4.04 -15.39
N VAL A 67 -44.85 5.03 -15.81
CA VAL A 67 -44.56 5.88 -16.97
C VAL A 67 -44.37 7.33 -16.47
N PRO A 68 -43.13 7.74 -16.17
CA PRO A 68 -42.81 9.11 -15.77
C PRO A 68 -42.76 10.05 -16.97
N GLY A 69 -43.11 11.33 -16.73
CA GLY A 69 -43.22 12.34 -17.79
C GLY A 69 -44.20 11.93 -18.88
N CYS A 70 -45.34 11.35 -18.51
CA CYS A 70 -46.23 10.69 -19.46
C CYS A 70 -46.79 11.64 -20.53
N GLY A 71 -46.88 12.95 -20.23
CA GLY A 71 -47.49 13.94 -21.11
C GLY A 71 -48.88 13.50 -21.58
N ASN A 72 -49.22 13.86 -22.81
CA ASN A 72 -50.44 13.45 -23.50
C ASN A 72 -50.21 12.34 -24.55
N SER A 73 -49.14 11.55 -24.38
CA SER A 73 -48.81 10.41 -25.24
C SER A 73 -49.88 9.32 -25.12
N ARG A 74 -50.12 8.61 -26.23
CA ARG A 74 -51.01 7.45 -26.28
C ARG A 74 -50.29 6.14 -25.95
N LEU A 75 -49.00 6.18 -25.63
CA LEU A 75 -48.21 4.99 -25.31
C LEU A 75 -48.88 4.12 -24.22
N SER A 76 -49.32 4.73 -23.13
CA SER A 76 -49.98 4.02 -22.03
C SER A 76 -51.34 3.45 -22.45
N GLU A 77 -52.08 4.12 -23.34
CA GLU A 77 -53.32 3.59 -23.93
C GLU A 77 -53.04 2.31 -24.70
N HIS A 78 -52.03 2.34 -25.57
CA HIS A 78 -51.66 1.22 -26.41
C HIS A 78 -51.10 0.02 -25.62
N LEU A 79 -50.33 0.28 -24.57
CA LEU A 79 -49.88 -0.76 -23.64
C LEU A 79 -51.05 -1.42 -22.92
N TYR A 80 -51.99 -0.61 -22.41
CA TYR A 80 -53.20 -1.12 -21.76
C TYR A 80 -54.02 -2.01 -22.70
N ASP A 81 -54.28 -1.52 -23.92
CA ASP A 81 -55.03 -2.23 -24.96
C ASP A 81 -54.30 -3.50 -25.44
N SER A 82 -52.99 -3.61 -25.17
CA SER A 82 -52.17 -4.79 -25.45
C SER A 82 -52.06 -5.78 -24.27
N GLY A 83 -52.78 -5.53 -23.16
CA GLY A 83 -52.90 -6.44 -22.01
C GLY A 83 -52.12 -6.03 -20.76
N PHE A 84 -51.38 -4.92 -20.78
CA PHE A 84 -50.67 -4.41 -19.61
C PHE A 84 -51.56 -3.48 -18.79
N THR A 85 -52.34 -4.02 -17.87
CA THR A 85 -53.41 -3.26 -17.22
C THR A 85 -53.00 -2.48 -15.97
N ASP A 86 -51.86 -2.80 -15.33
CA ASP A 86 -51.39 -2.13 -14.10
C ASP A 86 -50.35 -1.03 -14.43
N ILE A 87 -50.83 0.06 -15.04
CA ILE A 87 -50.00 1.20 -15.47
C ILE A 87 -50.25 2.39 -14.57
N THR A 88 -49.19 2.98 -14.02
CA THR A 88 -49.20 4.22 -13.28
C THR A 88 -48.46 5.29 -14.07
N ASN A 89 -49.17 6.35 -14.43
CA ASN A 89 -48.66 7.48 -15.21
C ASN A 89 -48.46 8.68 -14.28
N ILE A 90 -47.29 9.31 -14.38
CA ILE A 90 -46.98 10.52 -13.62
C ILE A 90 -46.45 11.63 -14.51
N ASP A 91 -46.81 12.86 -14.16
CA ASP A 91 -46.32 14.08 -14.79
C ASP A 91 -46.48 15.23 -13.78
N PHE A 92 -45.55 16.19 -13.76
CA PHE A 92 -45.64 17.34 -12.88
C PHE A 92 -46.73 18.35 -13.29
N SER A 93 -47.24 18.25 -14.53
CA SER A 93 -48.30 19.08 -15.08
C SER A 93 -49.66 18.56 -14.62
N LYS A 94 -50.37 19.40 -13.85
CA LYS A 94 -51.74 19.07 -13.44
C LYS A 94 -52.70 19.10 -14.63
N VAL A 95 -52.42 19.94 -15.62
CA VAL A 95 -53.24 20.10 -16.83
C VAL A 95 -53.31 18.76 -17.56
N VAL A 96 -52.15 18.20 -17.93
CA VAL A 96 -52.11 16.97 -18.74
C VAL A 96 -52.63 15.74 -17.99
N ILE A 97 -52.33 15.62 -16.69
CA ILE A 97 -52.83 14.53 -15.86
C ILE A 97 -54.36 14.55 -15.77
N SER A 98 -54.96 15.74 -15.63
CA SER A 98 -56.42 15.88 -15.55
C SER A 98 -57.09 15.46 -16.86
N ASP A 99 -56.52 15.85 -17.99
CA ASP A 99 -57.05 15.53 -19.32
C ASP A 99 -56.90 14.05 -19.64
N MET A 100 -55.73 13.46 -19.36
CA MET A 100 -55.48 12.03 -19.58
C MET A 100 -56.33 11.14 -18.69
N LEU A 101 -56.56 11.54 -17.42
CA LEU A 101 -57.50 10.83 -16.55
C LEU A 101 -58.92 10.85 -17.13
N ARG A 102 -59.44 12.02 -17.53
CA ARG A 102 -60.80 12.14 -18.10
C ARG A 102 -60.97 11.30 -19.36
N ARG A 103 -59.95 11.30 -20.22
CA ARG A 103 -59.92 10.55 -21.48
C ARG A 103 -59.94 9.04 -21.28
N ASN A 104 -59.33 8.53 -20.20
CA ASN A 104 -59.08 7.09 -20.02
C ASN A 104 -59.91 6.41 -18.92
N VAL A 105 -60.45 7.15 -17.94
CA VAL A 105 -61.08 6.57 -16.74
C VAL A 105 -62.24 5.61 -17.04
N ARG A 106 -62.97 5.79 -18.15
CA ARG A 106 -64.11 4.93 -18.52
C ARG A 106 -63.67 3.67 -19.30
N SER A 107 -62.75 3.81 -20.24
CA SER A 107 -62.34 2.73 -21.14
C SER A 107 -61.20 1.89 -20.58
N ARG A 108 -60.36 2.47 -19.72
CA ARG A 108 -59.12 1.86 -19.21
C ARG A 108 -58.99 2.09 -17.68
N PRO A 109 -59.94 1.56 -16.88
CA PRO A 109 -60.04 1.87 -15.45
C PRO A 109 -58.86 1.39 -14.60
N GLY A 110 -58.03 0.48 -15.13
CA GLY A 110 -56.82 0.01 -14.44
C GLY A 110 -55.66 1.01 -14.44
N MET A 111 -55.67 2.02 -15.33
CA MET A 111 -54.63 3.04 -15.36
C MET A 111 -54.77 4.07 -14.23
N ARG A 112 -53.67 4.39 -13.58
CA ARG A 112 -53.58 5.45 -12.57
C ARG A 112 -52.88 6.67 -13.17
N TRP A 113 -53.34 7.86 -12.82
CA TRP A 113 -52.80 9.14 -13.28
C TRP A 113 -52.56 10.03 -12.06
N ARG A 114 -51.31 10.47 -11.84
CA ARG A 114 -50.94 11.28 -10.66
C ARG A 114 -50.06 12.46 -11.03
N VAL A 115 -50.36 13.61 -10.43
CA VAL A 115 -49.47 14.77 -10.52
C VAL A 115 -48.28 14.53 -9.61
N MET A 116 -47.07 14.42 -10.17
CA MET A 116 -45.87 14.08 -9.42
C MET A 116 -44.62 14.47 -10.20
N ASP A 117 -43.62 14.98 -9.49
CA ASP A 117 -42.29 15.25 -10.02
C ASP A 117 -41.48 13.93 -10.07
N MET A 118 -40.93 13.60 -11.24
CA MET A 118 -40.15 12.37 -11.43
C MET A 118 -38.79 12.39 -10.72
N THR A 119 -38.30 13.56 -10.28
CA THR A 119 -37.09 13.67 -9.44
C THR A 119 -37.37 13.41 -7.96
N ASN A 120 -38.63 13.30 -7.56
CA ASN A 120 -39.07 13.03 -6.19
C ASN A 120 -40.37 12.19 -6.19
N VAL A 121 -40.21 10.90 -6.45
CA VAL A 121 -41.31 9.96 -6.69
C VAL A 121 -41.89 9.46 -5.37
N GLN A 122 -43.17 9.73 -5.12
CA GLN A 122 -43.84 9.41 -3.85
C GLN A 122 -44.42 7.99 -3.81
N PHE A 123 -43.62 7.00 -4.23
CA PHE A 123 -43.92 5.57 -4.11
C PHE A 123 -42.90 4.88 -3.19
N ALA A 124 -43.27 3.73 -2.63
CA ALA A 124 -42.36 2.93 -1.82
C ALA A 124 -41.22 2.34 -2.66
N ASP A 125 -40.12 2.01 -2.00
CA ASP A 125 -39.02 1.28 -2.61
C ASP A 125 -39.51 -0.04 -3.20
N GLU A 126 -38.90 -0.50 -4.30
CA GLU A 126 -39.22 -1.79 -4.93
C GLU A 126 -40.71 -2.00 -5.25
N THR A 127 -41.40 -0.94 -5.71
CA THR A 127 -42.82 -0.99 -6.10
C THR A 127 -43.05 -1.48 -7.53
N PHE A 128 -42.21 -1.09 -8.49
CA PHE A 128 -42.46 -1.32 -9.91
C PHE A 128 -41.58 -2.41 -10.52
N ASP A 129 -42.14 -3.16 -11.45
CA ASP A 129 -41.41 -4.14 -12.27
C ASP A 129 -40.74 -3.46 -13.47
N VAL A 130 -41.38 -2.41 -14.00
CA VAL A 130 -40.87 -1.64 -15.13
C VAL A 130 -41.04 -0.14 -14.90
N VAL A 131 -40.02 0.63 -15.23
CA VAL A 131 -40.11 2.08 -15.42
C VAL A 131 -39.86 2.35 -16.91
N LEU A 132 -40.84 2.94 -17.59
CA LEU A 132 -40.81 3.21 -19.02
C LEU A 132 -40.75 4.72 -19.26
N ASP A 133 -39.55 5.22 -19.51
CA ASP A 133 -39.25 6.61 -19.79
C ASP A 133 -39.25 6.87 -21.30
N LYS A 134 -39.96 7.92 -21.73
CA LYS A 134 -39.95 8.38 -23.12
C LYS A 134 -39.69 9.88 -23.18
N GLY A 135 -38.41 10.24 -23.12
CA GLY A 135 -37.94 11.62 -23.18
C GLY A 135 -38.01 12.37 -21.86
N GLY A 136 -38.32 11.69 -20.76
CA GLY A 136 -38.31 12.29 -19.43
C GLY A 136 -36.89 12.59 -18.98
N LEU A 137 -35.97 11.64 -19.16
CA LEU A 137 -34.55 11.87 -18.87
C LEU A 137 -33.98 12.98 -19.76
N ASP A 138 -34.24 12.94 -21.07
CA ASP A 138 -33.76 13.96 -22.01
C ASP A 138 -34.26 15.37 -21.62
N ALA A 139 -35.54 15.51 -21.25
CA ALA A 139 -36.11 16.79 -20.81
C ALA A 139 -35.47 17.35 -19.53
N LEU A 140 -34.97 16.47 -18.65
CA LEU A 140 -34.24 16.89 -17.46
C LEU A 140 -32.80 17.31 -17.75
N MET A 141 -32.19 16.81 -18.84
CA MET A 141 -30.76 16.91 -19.12
C MET A 141 -30.35 18.24 -19.80
N GLU A 142 -31.12 19.31 -19.60
CA GLU A 142 -30.79 20.68 -20.01
C GLU A 142 -29.40 21.13 -19.46
N PRO A 143 -28.58 21.88 -20.22
CA PRO A 143 -27.15 22.04 -19.96
C PRO A 143 -26.76 22.55 -18.55
N GLU A 144 -27.55 23.43 -17.93
CA GLU A 144 -27.18 24.06 -16.66
C GLU A 144 -27.50 23.19 -15.43
N LEU A 145 -28.67 22.54 -15.40
CA LEU A 145 -29.16 21.76 -14.25
C LEU A 145 -29.14 20.24 -14.50
N GLY A 146 -28.88 19.83 -15.73
CA GLY A 146 -29.11 18.48 -16.23
C GLY A 146 -28.47 17.37 -15.43
N PRO A 147 -27.14 17.39 -15.22
CA PRO A 147 -26.46 16.32 -14.48
C PRO A 147 -27.02 16.10 -13.07
N LYS A 148 -27.46 17.18 -12.39
CA LYS A 148 -28.04 17.09 -11.04
C LYS A 148 -29.44 16.48 -11.08
N LEU A 149 -30.33 17.02 -11.92
CA LEU A 149 -31.71 16.56 -12.02
C LEU A 149 -31.79 15.12 -12.57
N GLY A 150 -30.99 14.81 -13.59
CA GLY A 150 -30.88 13.46 -14.13
C GLY A 150 -30.38 12.46 -13.09
N SER A 151 -29.39 12.82 -12.26
CA SER A 151 -28.91 11.95 -11.16
C SER A 151 -30.00 11.70 -10.10
N GLN A 152 -30.77 12.73 -9.76
CA GLN A 152 -31.91 12.61 -8.83
C GLN A 152 -32.99 11.68 -9.40
N TYR A 153 -33.35 11.87 -10.66
CA TYR A 153 -34.31 11.00 -11.34
C TYR A 153 -33.83 9.55 -11.41
N LEU A 154 -32.60 9.29 -11.86
CA LEU A 154 -32.06 7.93 -11.93
C LEU A 154 -31.95 7.28 -10.53
N SER A 155 -31.75 8.07 -9.46
CA SER A 155 -31.80 7.57 -8.09
C SER A 155 -33.21 7.09 -7.71
N GLU A 156 -34.24 7.83 -8.08
CA GLU A 156 -35.64 7.42 -7.88
C GLU A 156 -35.99 6.18 -8.70
N VAL A 157 -35.55 6.11 -9.97
CA VAL A 157 -35.69 4.91 -10.81
C VAL A 157 -35.06 3.67 -10.13
N LYS A 158 -33.81 3.79 -9.66
CA LYS A 158 -33.10 2.72 -8.94
C LYS A 158 -33.87 2.27 -7.68
N ARG A 159 -34.45 3.21 -6.95
CA ARG A 159 -35.17 2.99 -5.69
C ARG A 159 -36.52 2.29 -5.90
N VAL A 160 -37.34 2.79 -6.82
CA VAL A 160 -38.71 2.26 -7.02
C VAL A 160 -38.74 0.95 -7.81
N LEU A 161 -37.68 0.61 -8.54
CA LEU A 161 -37.58 -0.67 -9.25
C LEU A 161 -37.28 -1.84 -8.31
N LYS A 162 -38.08 -2.91 -8.43
CA LYS A 162 -37.83 -4.21 -7.80
C LYS A 162 -36.50 -4.81 -8.27
N SER A 163 -35.92 -5.72 -7.48
CA SER A 163 -34.85 -6.61 -7.97
C SER A 163 -35.33 -7.42 -9.18
N GLY A 164 -34.57 -7.39 -10.29
CA GLY A 164 -34.98 -7.95 -11.59
C GLY A 164 -35.86 -7.02 -12.43
N GLY A 165 -36.25 -5.85 -11.90
CA GLY A 165 -37.02 -4.85 -12.63
C GLY A 165 -36.22 -4.17 -13.73
N LYS A 166 -36.92 -3.60 -14.72
CA LYS A 166 -36.31 -3.00 -15.92
C LYS A 166 -36.60 -1.50 -16.01
N PHE A 167 -35.56 -0.72 -16.23
CA PHE A 167 -35.67 0.63 -16.75
C PHE A 167 -35.57 0.59 -18.27
N ILE A 168 -36.58 1.10 -18.97
CA ILE A 168 -36.61 1.22 -20.42
C ILE A 168 -36.66 2.70 -20.74
N CYS A 169 -35.58 3.24 -21.30
CA CYS A 169 -35.45 4.66 -21.65
C CYS A 169 -35.39 4.82 -23.17
N LEU A 170 -36.38 5.51 -23.72
CA LEU A 170 -36.44 5.95 -25.10
C LEU A 170 -35.85 7.35 -25.19
N THR A 171 -34.73 7.49 -25.88
CA THR A 171 -33.88 8.69 -25.91
C THR A 171 -33.30 8.93 -27.31
N LEU A 172 -32.83 10.15 -27.56
CA LEU A 172 -32.00 10.47 -28.72
C LEU A 172 -30.53 10.07 -28.54
N ALA A 173 -30.16 9.55 -27.36
CA ALA A 173 -28.82 9.07 -27.04
C ALA A 173 -27.73 10.14 -27.25
N GLU A 174 -28.04 11.40 -26.91
CA GLU A 174 -27.05 12.46 -26.94
C GLU A 174 -25.91 12.19 -25.95
N SER A 175 -24.71 12.64 -26.29
CA SER A 175 -23.48 12.31 -25.55
C SER A 175 -23.57 12.64 -24.05
N HIS A 176 -24.22 13.74 -23.70
CA HIS A 176 -24.39 14.16 -22.31
C HIS A 176 -25.41 13.28 -21.54
N VAL A 177 -26.46 12.78 -22.21
CA VAL A 177 -27.41 11.82 -21.64
C VAL A 177 -26.73 10.47 -21.40
N LEU A 178 -26.01 9.95 -22.39
CA LEU A 178 -25.25 8.68 -22.26
C LEU A 178 -24.14 8.77 -21.22
N GLY A 179 -23.46 9.93 -21.16
CA GLY A 179 -22.41 10.22 -20.18
C GLY A 179 -22.90 10.23 -18.73
N LEU A 180 -24.21 10.38 -18.51
CA LEU A 180 -24.83 10.17 -17.19
C LEU A 180 -25.38 8.74 -17.06
N LEU A 181 -26.17 8.29 -18.03
CA LEU A 181 -26.94 7.05 -17.97
C LEU A 181 -26.05 5.80 -17.82
N PHE A 182 -24.97 5.71 -18.61
CA PHE A 182 -24.07 4.55 -18.59
C PHE A 182 -23.30 4.41 -17.27
N PRO A 183 -22.65 5.46 -16.73
CA PRO A 183 -22.00 5.36 -15.42
C PRO A 183 -22.98 5.12 -14.28
N GLU A 184 -24.13 5.80 -14.26
CA GLU A 184 -25.11 5.67 -13.17
C GLU A 184 -25.69 4.25 -13.09
N LEU A 185 -25.79 3.54 -14.21
CA LEU A 185 -26.26 2.15 -14.31
C LEU A 185 -25.10 1.20 -14.63
N ARG A 186 -23.89 1.48 -14.11
CA ARG A 186 -22.72 0.60 -14.28
C ARG A 186 -22.81 -0.66 -13.43
N TYR A 187 -22.87 -0.49 -12.12
CA TYR A 187 -22.78 -1.58 -11.16
C TYR A 187 -24.15 -2.09 -10.74
N GLY A 188 -24.36 -3.41 -10.83
CA GLY A 188 -25.64 -4.03 -10.47
C GLY A 188 -26.72 -3.90 -11.55
N TRP A 189 -26.34 -3.56 -12.79
CA TRP A 189 -27.27 -3.42 -13.91
C TRP A 189 -26.74 -4.11 -15.16
N LYS A 190 -27.60 -4.89 -15.81
CA LYS A 190 -27.37 -5.44 -17.14
C LYS A 190 -27.99 -4.50 -18.16
N MET A 191 -27.21 -4.05 -19.14
CA MET A 191 -27.68 -3.07 -20.12
C MET A 191 -27.70 -3.61 -21.55
N SER A 192 -28.67 -3.15 -22.33
CA SER A 192 -28.71 -3.35 -23.77
C SER A 192 -29.22 -2.09 -24.48
N VAL A 193 -28.69 -1.79 -25.66
CA VAL A 193 -29.14 -0.68 -26.50
C VAL A 193 -29.69 -1.21 -27.82
N HIS A 194 -30.89 -0.74 -28.19
CA HIS A 194 -31.59 -1.13 -29.41
C HIS A 194 -31.93 0.10 -30.24
N VAL A 195 -31.82 -0.02 -31.56
CA VAL A 195 -32.25 1.02 -32.50
C VAL A 195 -33.72 0.79 -32.85
N ILE A 196 -34.56 1.83 -32.74
CA ILE A 196 -35.95 1.75 -33.16
C ILE A 196 -36.05 2.06 -34.67
N PRO A 197 -36.61 1.15 -35.49
CA PRO A 197 -36.72 1.37 -36.94
C PRO A 197 -37.60 2.57 -37.31
N GLN A 198 -37.13 3.43 -38.22
CA GLN A 198 -37.94 4.51 -38.79
C GLN A 198 -38.61 4.10 -40.11
N LYS A 199 -39.74 4.73 -40.44
CA LYS A 199 -40.42 4.57 -41.75
C LYS A 199 -39.73 5.44 -42.80
N GLN A 200 -39.63 4.94 -44.04
CA GLN A 200 -38.95 5.60 -45.16
C GLN A 200 -39.57 6.92 -45.66
N SER A 201 -40.74 7.35 -45.17
CA SER A 201 -41.51 8.46 -45.76
C SER A 201 -41.46 9.80 -45.02
N ASP A 202 -40.79 9.90 -43.87
CA ASP A 202 -40.81 11.14 -43.08
C ASP A 202 -39.49 11.93 -43.21
N LYS A 203 -39.60 13.25 -43.03
CA LYS A 203 -38.50 14.24 -42.99
C LYS A 203 -37.35 13.80 -42.04
N PRO A 204 -36.14 14.41 -42.11
CA PRO A 204 -35.00 13.95 -41.31
C PRO A 204 -35.33 14.03 -39.81
N ASN A 205 -35.62 12.89 -39.21
CA ASN A 205 -35.89 12.74 -37.79
C ASN A 205 -34.73 11.96 -37.18
N LEU A 206 -34.16 12.47 -36.08
CA LEU A 206 -33.13 11.78 -35.30
C LEU A 206 -33.59 10.36 -34.93
N HIS A 207 -32.67 9.39 -34.91
CA HIS A 207 -33.00 8.02 -34.51
C HIS A 207 -33.38 7.99 -33.03
N THR A 208 -34.41 7.21 -32.73
CA THR A 208 -34.78 6.88 -31.35
C THR A 208 -34.05 5.61 -30.95
N PHE A 209 -33.38 5.66 -29.81
CA PHE A 209 -32.75 4.50 -29.20
C PHE A 209 -33.51 4.07 -27.96
N MET A 210 -33.54 2.78 -27.73
CA MET A 210 -34.11 2.17 -26.53
C MET A 210 -32.99 1.58 -25.70
N VAL A 211 -32.66 2.25 -24.59
CA VAL A 211 -31.72 1.75 -23.59
C VAL A 211 -32.51 0.98 -22.54
N ILE A 212 -32.15 -0.28 -22.35
CA ILE A 212 -32.79 -1.15 -21.35
C ILE A 212 -31.74 -1.47 -20.30
N ALA A 213 -32.04 -1.17 -19.04
CA ALA A 213 -31.23 -1.52 -17.89
C ALA A 213 -32.03 -2.40 -16.93
N GLU A 214 -31.57 -3.62 -16.69
CA GLU A 214 -32.19 -4.58 -15.79
C GLU A 214 -31.43 -4.64 -14.46
N LYS A 215 -32.13 -4.42 -13.34
CA LYS A 215 -31.55 -4.41 -11.99
C LYS A 215 -31.16 -5.83 -11.57
N GLN A 216 -29.87 -6.09 -11.45
CA GLN A 216 -29.32 -7.40 -11.09
C GLN A 216 -29.00 -7.50 -9.60
N LYS A 217 -29.08 -8.72 -9.06
CA LYS A 217 -28.49 -9.03 -7.73
C LYS A 217 -26.97 -9.17 -7.80
N SER A 218 -26.47 -9.65 -8.95
CA SER A 218 -25.04 -9.78 -9.20
C SER A 218 -24.41 -8.42 -9.50
N ARG A 219 -23.22 -8.18 -8.95
CA ARG A 219 -22.40 -7.00 -9.25
C ARG A 219 -21.33 -7.28 -10.33
N VAL A 220 -21.36 -8.45 -10.95
CA VAL A 220 -20.50 -8.77 -12.10
C VAL A 220 -20.81 -7.79 -13.22
N LEU A 221 -19.78 -7.12 -13.72
CA LEU A 221 -19.92 -6.19 -14.83
C LEU A 221 -20.03 -6.96 -16.14
N LEU A 222 -21.19 -6.82 -16.78
CA LEU A 222 -21.41 -7.28 -18.14
C LEU A 222 -21.25 -6.08 -19.07
N GLN A 223 -20.62 -6.31 -20.22
CA GLN A 223 -20.64 -5.35 -21.32
C GLN A 223 -22.09 -5.03 -21.71
N ILE A 224 -22.33 -3.77 -22.06
CA ILE A 224 -23.56 -3.31 -22.69
C ILE A 224 -23.69 -4.00 -24.04
N SER A 225 -24.74 -4.80 -24.17
CA SER A 225 -25.06 -5.49 -25.42
C SER A 225 -25.71 -4.53 -26.41
N SER A 226 -25.31 -4.59 -27.68
CA SER A 226 -25.88 -3.78 -28.75
C SER A 226 -25.83 -4.55 -30.07
N ALA A 227 -26.85 -4.37 -30.91
CA ALA A 227 -26.87 -4.89 -32.28
C ALA A 227 -26.27 -3.90 -33.30
N ILE A 228 -25.75 -2.76 -32.84
CA ILE A 228 -25.16 -1.71 -33.68
C ILE A 228 -23.73 -2.11 -34.03
N ASN A 229 -23.52 -2.68 -35.23
CA ASN A 229 -22.19 -3.01 -35.75
C ASN A 229 -21.62 -1.86 -36.61
N GLN A 230 -20.30 -1.68 -36.59
CA GLN A 230 -19.57 -0.68 -37.39
C GLN A 230 -19.82 -0.83 -38.91
N SER A 231 -19.97 -2.07 -39.39
CA SER A 231 -20.31 -2.36 -40.80
C SER A 231 -21.70 -1.85 -41.22
N SER A 232 -22.64 -1.73 -40.28
CA SER A 232 -23.97 -1.13 -40.52
C SER A 232 -23.91 0.40 -40.65
N LEU A 233 -22.89 1.04 -40.06
CA LEU A 233 -22.63 2.48 -40.15
C LEU A 233 -21.87 2.83 -41.45
N ASP A 234 -20.95 1.97 -41.90
CA ASP A 234 -20.21 2.14 -43.15
C ASP A 234 -21.10 2.08 -44.40
N CYS A 235 -22.21 1.32 -44.36
CA CYS A 235 -23.23 1.32 -45.42
C CYS A 235 -23.96 2.67 -45.55
N LEU A 236 -24.09 3.44 -44.47
CA LEU A 236 -24.63 4.80 -44.50
C LEU A 236 -23.61 5.81 -45.07
N GLY A 237 -22.31 5.59 -44.83
CA GLY A 237 -21.23 6.50 -45.25
C GLY A 237 -20.85 6.45 -46.73
N ASN A 238 -21.18 5.37 -47.45
CA ASN A 238 -20.79 5.20 -48.86
C ASN A 238 -21.80 5.79 -49.88
N GLN A 239 -22.91 6.40 -49.43
CA GLN A 239 -23.91 7.07 -50.27
C GLN A 239 -24.13 8.54 -49.91
N VAL A 240 -23.11 9.23 -49.38
CA VAL A 240 -23.25 10.60 -48.87
C VAL A 240 -23.54 11.61 -49.99
N ASP A 241 -24.81 12.01 -50.10
CA ASP A 241 -25.19 13.33 -50.62
C ASP A 241 -25.14 14.36 -49.48
N ARG A 242 -24.40 15.45 -49.72
CA ARG A 242 -23.81 16.31 -48.68
C ARG A 242 -24.83 17.23 -48.03
N SER A 243 -25.41 16.81 -46.90
CA SER A 243 -25.77 17.64 -45.71
C SER A 243 -26.85 16.98 -44.83
N ARG A 244 -27.67 16.09 -45.39
CA ARG A 244 -28.92 15.58 -44.76
C ARG A 244 -28.72 14.34 -43.90
N GLU A 245 -27.82 13.44 -44.28
CA GLU A 245 -27.53 12.18 -43.56
C GLU A 245 -26.43 12.32 -42.51
N ALA A 246 -25.75 13.47 -42.49
CA ALA A 246 -24.64 13.75 -41.59
C ALA A 246 -25.06 13.73 -40.10
N TYR A 247 -26.22 14.31 -39.75
CA TYR A 247 -26.70 14.34 -38.37
C TYR A 247 -27.00 12.94 -37.82
N LEU A 248 -27.59 12.06 -38.64
CA LEU A 248 -27.88 10.67 -38.26
C LEU A 248 -26.58 9.87 -38.09
N PHE A 249 -25.61 10.10 -38.98
CA PHE A 249 -24.28 9.51 -38.87
C PHE A 249 -23.58 9.97 -37.58
N PHE A 250 -23.55 11.27 -37.29
CA PHE A 250 -22.93 11.80 -36.06
C PHE A 250 -23.62 11.29 -34.78
N GLN A 251 -24.95 11.19 -34.78
CA GLN A 251 -25.70 10.62 -33.66
C GLN A 251 -25.31 9.16 -33.41
N ALA A 252 -25.28 8.34 -34.46
CA ALA A 252 -24.93 6.94 -34.36
C ALA A 252 -23.45 6.71 -33.98
N CYS A 253 -22.53 7.53 -34.51
CA CYS A 253 -21.13 7.53 -34.10
C CYS A 253 -20.96 7.89 -32.62
N GLY A 254 -21.64 8.95 -32.14
CA GLY A 254 -21.58 9.34 -30.73
C GLY A 254 -22.07 8.25 -29.77
N LEU A 255 -23.14 7.54 -30.13
CA LEU A 255 -23.60 6.37 -29.37
C LEU A 255 -22.59 5.23 -29.41
N HIS A 256 -22.02 4.92 -30.57
CA HIS A 256 -21.03 3.86 -30.72
C HIS A 256 -19.77 4.14 -29.88
N GLU A 257 -19.24 5.36 -29.94
CA GLU A 257 -18.09 5.81 -29.13
C GLU A 257 -18.39 5.70 -27.63
N ALA A 258 -19.58 6.13 -27.19
CA ALA A 258 -19.99 6.02 -25.79
C ALA A 258 -20.11 4.55 -25.34
N LEU A 259 -20.66 3.68 -26.18
CA LEU A 259 -20.78 2.24 -25.93
C LEU A 259 -19.42 1.56 -25.83
N GLU A 260 -18.51 1.82 -26.77
CA GLU A 260 -17.16 1.26 -26.75
C GLU A 260 -16.37 1.73 -25.54
N SER A 261 -16.45 3.02 -25.21
CA SER A 261 -15.79 3.60 -24.04
C SER A 261 -16.26 2.94 -22.74
N GLU A 262 -17.58 2.81 -22.55
CA GLU A 262 -18.14 2.18 -21.36
C GLU A 262 -17.85 0.67 -21.32
N ASN A 263 -17.89 -0.03 -22.46
CA ASN A 263 -17.57 -1.46 -22.51
C ASN A 263 -16.10 -1.74 -22.22
N ARG A 264 -15.19 -0.88 -22.68
CA ARG A 264 -13.78 -0.93 -22.31
C ARG A 264 -13.60 -0.80 -20.81
N ILE A 265 -14.24 0.17 -20.19
CA ILE A 265 -14.24 0.37 -18.73
C ILE A 265 -14.75 -0.91 -18.02
N ARG A 266 -15.89 -1.46 -18.45
CA ARG A 266 -16.47 -2.68 -17.86
C ARG A 266 -15.57 -3.92 -18.01
N MET A 267 -14.83 -4.04 -19.11
CA MET A 267 -13.85 -5.10 -19.33
C MET A 267 -12.65 -4.98 -18.39
N GLU A 268 -12.06 -3.78 -18.30
CA GLU A 268 -10.93 -3.50 -17.41
C GLU A 268 -11.27 -3.82 -15.94
N TYR A 269 -12.49 -3.49 -15.51
CA TYR A 269 -12.97 -3.85 -14.18
C TYR A 269 -13.15 -5.37 -13.94
N SER A 270 -13.34 -6.16 -15.01
CA SER A 270 -13.59 -7.60 -14.94
C SER A 270 -12.32 -8.46 -15.03
N SER A 271 -11.22 -7.92 -15.58
CA SER A 271 -9.96 -8.66 -15.78
C SER A 271 -9.09 -8.81 -14.53
N GLY A 272 -9.46 -8.14 -13.42
CA GLY A 272 -8.89 -8.43 -12.09
C GLY A 272 -7.37 -8.25 -11.97
N SER A 273 -6.88 -7.02 -12.08
CA SER A 273 -5.51 -6.65 -11.68
C SER A 273 -5.42 -5.14 -11.46
N ASP A 274 -4.95 -4.71 -10.28
CA ASP A 274 -4.59 -3.32 -9.92
C ASP A 274 -5.50 -2.21 -10.48
N ILE A 275 -6.83 -2.43 -10.43
CA ILE A 275 -7.77 -1.44 -10.93
C ILE A 275 -7.86 -0.29 -9.92
N LEU A 276 -7.57 0.91 -10.39
CA LEU A 276 -7.65 2.14 -9.63
C LEU A 276 -9.07 2.73 -9.73
N TYR A 277 -9.87 2.57 -8.68
CA TYR A 277 -11.25 3.06 -8.66
C TYR A 277 -11.31 4.57 -8.42
N SER A 278 -12.26 5.27 -9.02
CA SER A 278 -12.58 6.64 -8.59
C SER A 278 -13.49 6.63 -7.36
N LEU A 279 -13.53 7.74 -6.61
CA LEU A 279 -14.50 7.90 -5.52
C LEU A 279 -15.95 7.66 -6.00
N LYS A 280 -16.29 8.12 -7.22
CA LYS A 280 -17.61 7.92 -7.82
C LYS A 280 -17.91 6.45 -8.07
N ASP A 281 -16.94 5.66 -8.54
CA ASP A 281 -17.13 4.22 -8.75
C ASP A 281 -17.47 3.49 -7.45
N LEU A 282 -16.81 3.86 -6.35
CA LEU A 282 -17.10 3.27 -5.04
C LEU A 282 -18.47 3.68 -4.50
N GLN A 283 -18.88 4.93 -4.70
CA GLN A 283 -20.22 5.41 -4.38
C GLN A 283 -21.31 4.69 -5.19
N LEU A 284 -21.01 4.35 -6.45
CA LEU A 284 -21.90 3.56 -7.31
C LEU A 284 -21.87 2.05 -6.97
N GLY A 285 -21.02 1.61 -6.04
CA GLY A 285 -21.04 0.26 -5.47
C GLY A 285 -20.04 -0.72 -6.07
N ALA A 286 -18.97 -0.26 -6.73
CA ALA A 286 -17.96 -1.12 -7.36
C ALA A 286 -17.33 -2.18 -6.43
N LYS A 287 -17.25 -1.89 -5.13
CA LYS A 287 -16.65 -2.78 -4.11
C LYS A 287 -17.52 -2.94 -2.85
N GLY A 288 -18.83 -3.05 -3.04
CA GLY A 288 -19.78 -3.21 -1.93
C GLY A 288 -20.33 -1.87 -1.43
N ASN A 289 -21.04 -1.89 -0.30
CA ASN A 289 -21.49 -0.67 0.36
C ASN A 289 -20.31 -0.05 1.14
N MET A 290 -19.97 1.22 0.85
CA MET A 290 -18.94 1.94 1.59
C MET A 290 -19.38 2.34 2.99
N ALA A 291 -20.68 2.41 3.28
CA ALA A 291 -21.17 2.65 4.64
C ALA A 291 -20.98 1.44 5.59
N GLU A 292 -20.59 0.27 5.05
CA GLU A 292 -20.40 -0.97 5.79
C GLU A 292 -18.94 -1.44 5.75
N LEU A 293 -18.51 -2.09 6.83
CA LEU A 293 -17.23 -2.81 6.88
C LEU A 293 -17.40 -4.20 6.29
N SER A 294 -16.49 -4.59 5.40
CA SER A 294 -16.43 -5.93 4.80
C SER A 294 -15.07 -6.54 5.12
N PRO A 295 -15.00 -7.58 5.97
CA PRO A 295 -13.74 -8.16 6.39
C PRO A 295 -12.81 -8.49 5.21
N GLY A 296 -11.56 -8.01 5.27
CA GLY A 296 -10.54 -8.26 4.24
C GLY A 296 -10.75 -7.51 2.92
N ARG A 297 -11.67 -6.54 2.86
CA ARG A 297 -11.81 -5.69 1.67
C ARG A 297 -10.54 -4.85 1.48
N ARG A 298 -9.93 -4.97 0.29
CA ARG A 298 -8.82 -4.13 -0.17
C ARG A 298 -9.18 -3.48 -1.51
N VAL A 299 -9.04 -2.17 -1.60
CA VAL A 299 -9.39 -1.37 -2.79
C VAL A 299 -8.35 -0.31 -3.04
N GLN A 300 -7.75 -0.30 -4.23
CA GLN A 300 -6.91 0.81 -4.70
C GLN A 300 -7.80 1.87 -5.36
N LEU A 301 -7.59 3.15 -5.01
CA LEU A 301 -8.44 4.23 -5.50
C LEU A 301 -7.67 5.54 -5.71
N THR A 302 -8.22 6.40 -6.55
CA THR A 302 -7.80 7.79 -6.67
C THR A 302 -8.79 8.69 -5.95
N LEU A 303 -8.27 9.57 -5.09
CA LEU A 303 -9.04 10.62 -4.44
C LEU A 303 -8.67 11.97 -5.04
N GLY A 304 -9.68 12.78 -5.33
CA GLY A 304 -9.50 14.11 -5.89
C GLY A 304 -9.62 14.17 -7.41
N GLN A 305 -10.13 15.28 -7.92
CA GLN A 305 -10.34 15.57 -9.35
C GLN A 305 -10.13 17.06 -9.62
N GLN A 306 -9.79 17.40 -10.87
CA GLN A 306 -9.65 18.81 -11.28
C GLN A 306 -10.93 19.59 -10.98
N GLY A 307 -10.80 20.69 -10.23
CA GLY A 307 -11.90 21.58 -9.87
C GLY A 307 -12.63 21.26 -8.55
N THR A 308 -12.37 20.11 -7.93
CA THR A 308 -12.99 19.74 -6.63
C THR A 308 -12.00 19.59 -5.49
N SER A 309 -10.75 19.20 -5.77
CA SER A 309 -9.65 19.12 -4.81
C SER A 309 -8.41 19.85 -5.34
N ARG A 310 -7.53 20.26 -4.42
CA ARG A 310 -6.25 20.87 -4.77
C ARG A 310 -5.27 19.82 -5.29
N PHE A 311 -5.33 18.60 -4.75
CA PHE A 311 -4.42 17.51 -5.14
C PHE A 311 -5.18 16.27 -5.62
N SER A 312 -4.43 15.37 -6.27
CA SER A 312 -4.86 14.02 -6.62
C SER A 312 -4.03 13.03 -5.81
N TYR A 313 -4.70 12.11 -5.13
CA TYR A 313 -4.07 11.18 -4.21
C TYR A 313 -4.28 9.74 -4.68
N LYS A 314 -3.22 8.94 -4.59
CA LYS A 314 -3.35 7.47 -4.64
C LYS A 314 -3.61 6.97 -3.22
N ALA A 315 -4.64 6.15 -3.07
CA ALA A 315 -5.00 5.59 -1.78
C ALA A 315 -5.35 4.11 -1.88
N ILE A 316 -5.26 3.44 -0.73
CA ILE A 316 -5.64 2.05 -0.54
C ILE A 316 -6.59 2.01 0.65
N LEU A 317 -7.83 1.58 0.41
CA LEU A 317 -8.83 1.36 1.43
C LEU A 317 -8.77 -0.11 1.87
N LEU A 318 -8.62 -0.31 3.17
CA LEU A 318 -8.46 -1.62 3.81
C LEU A 318 -9.47 -1.76 4.95
N ASP A 319 -10.31 -2.80 4.91
CA ASP A 319 -11.16 -3.20 6.02
C ASP A 319 -10.51 -4.36 6.78
N ALA A 320 -10.42 -4.25 8.11
CA ALA A 320 -9.75 -5.24 8.95
C ALA A 320 -10.22 -6.68 8.68
N GLN A 321 -9.27 -7.63 8.56
CA GLN A 321 -9.53 -9.02 8.19
C GLN A 321 -10.22 -9.84 9.30
N GLN A 322 -9.87 -9.60 10.57
CA GLN A 322 -10.44 -10.29 11.73
C GLN A 322 -10.77 -9.29 12.84
N GLN A 323 -11.92 -9.48 13.48
CA GLN A 323 -12.33 -8.71 14.66
C GLN A 323 -11.68 -9.30 15.92
N SER A 324 -10.40 -9.02 16.14
CA SER A 324 -9.66 -9.47 17.33
C SER A 324 -9.91 -8.60 18.58
N GLY A 325 -10.93 -7.72 18.55
CA GLY A 325 -11.35 -6.84 19.65
C GLY A 325 -12.14 -5.62 19.17
N PRO A 326 -12.60 -4.74 20.07
CA PRO A 326 -13.21 -3.46 19.69
C PRO A 326 -12.16 -2.56 19.01
N PHE A 327 -12.52 -2.00 17.85
CA PHE A 327 -11.66 -1.05 17.14
C PHE A 327 -11.43 0.22 17.97
N SER A 328 -10.23 0.78 17.92
CA SER A 328 -9.95 2.10 18.48
C SER A 328 -10.70 3.20 17.74
N TYR A 329 -10.95 2.99 16.44
CA TYR A 329 -11.70 3.88 15.57
C TYR A 329 -12.31 3.11 14.40
N ASN A 330 -13.51 3.50 13.97
CA ASN A 330 -14.22 2.85 12.86
C ASN A 330 -13.57 3.15 11.49
N CYS A 331 -12.93 4.31 11.36
CA CYS A 331 -12.22 4.75 10.16
C CYS A 331 -10.99 5.56 10.59
N GLY A 332 -9.87 5.41 9.88
CA GLY A 332 -8.68 6.26 10.05
C GLY A 332 -7.99 6.50 8.73
N VAL A 333 -7.27 7.62 8.61
CA VAL A 333 -6.42 7.93 7.45
C VAL A 333 -4.96 7.76 7.85
N PHE A 334 -4.19 7.06 7.03
CA PHE A 334 -2.76 6.85 7.24
C PHE A 334 -1.96 7.46 6.09
N LEU A 335 -1.29 8.57 6.36
CA LEU A 335 -0.49 9.31 5.38
C LEU A 335 0.92 8.72 5.29
N VAL A 336 1.29 8.28 4.10
CA VAL A 336 2.62 7.75 3.80
C VAL A 336 3.39 8.80 2.97
N PRO A 337 4.45 9.41 3.52
CA PRO A 337 5.30 10.32 2.78
C PRO A 337 5.94 9.63 1.57
N LYS A 338 6.16 10.37 0.48
CA LYS A 338 6.79 9.87 -0.75
C LYS A 338 8.08 9.10 -0.48
N ALA A 339 8.92 9.62 0.42
CA ALA A 339 10.21 9.02 0.78
C ALA A 339 10.08 7.59 1.33
N ARG A 340 8.92 7.23 1.89
CA ARG A 340 8.67 5.93 2.53
C ARG A 340 7.74 5.03 1.73
N ALA A 341 7.05 5.55 0.72
CA ALA A 341 6.04 4.82 -0.03
C ALA A 341 6.55 3.52 -0.71
N HIS A 342 7.87 3.38 -0.88
CA HIS A 342 8.51 2.20 -1.43
C HIS A 342 8.85 1.12 -0.38
N GLU A 343 8.88 1.48 0.92
CA GLU A 343 9.13 0.52 2.01
C GLU A 343 8.10 -0.59 1.96
N TRP A 344 8.54 -1.84 2.16
CA TRP A 344 7.71 -3.04 2.12
C TRP A 344 6.42 -2.90 2.95
N LEU A 345 6.49 -2.23 4.10
CA LEU A 345 5.35 -1.99 4.98
C LEU A 345 4.18 -1.25 4.32
N PHE A 346 4.45 -0.42 3.31
CA PHE A 346 3.44 0.40 2.63
C PHE A 346 3.22 -0.04 1.18
N SER A 347 4.23 -0.62 0.53
CA SER A 347 4.15 -1.04 -0.87
C SER A 347 3.59 -2.45 -1.07
N SER A 348 3.87 -3.39 -0.16
CA SER A 348 3.37 -4.76 -0.23
C SER A 348 1.98 -4.91 0.38
N GLU A 349 1.21 -5.90 -0.08
CA GLU A 349 -0.10 -6.19 0.49
C GLU A 349 0.02 -6.71 1.93
N GLU A 350 0.96 -7.62 2.18
CA GLU A 350 1.25 -8.16 3.52
C GLU A 350 1.64 -7.05 4.51
N GLY A 351 2.49 -6.12 4.08
CA GLY A 351 2.87 -4.95 4.87
C GLY A 351 1.68 -4.04 5.19
N GLN A 352 0.82 -3.76 4.20
CA GLN A 352 -0.38 -2.94 4.37
C GLN A 352 -1.32 -3.53 5.43
N TRP A 353 -1.48 -4.85 5.47
CA TRP A 353 -2.28 -5.54 6.48
C TRP A 353 -1.70 -5.39 7.90
N LEU A 354 -0.36 -5.45 8.06
CA LEU A 354 0.29 -5.19 9.35
C LEU A 354 0.05 -3.76 9.86
N VAL A 355 -0.02 -2.77 8.95
CA VAL A 355 -0.37 -1.39 9.33
C VAL A 355 -1.81 -1.31 9.84
N VAL A 356 -2.75 -1.99 9.19
CA VAL A 356 -4.16 -2.05 9.63
C VAL A 356 -4.25 -2.64 11.05
N GLU A 357 -3.61 -3.79 11.28
CA GLU A 357 -3.60 -4.44 12.60
C GLU A 357 -2.99 -3.55 13.68
N SER A 358 -1.85 -2.92 13.39
CA SER A 358 -1.14 -2.02 14.31
C SER A 358 -1.96 -0.77 14.65
N SER A 359 -2.69 -0.25 13.66
CA SER A 359 -3.56 0.93 13.83
C SER A 359 -4.77 0.63 14.73
N LYS A 360 -5.27 -0.62 14.74
CA LYS A 360 -6.54 -1.02 15.38
C LYS A 360 -7.76 -0.29 14.79
N ALA A 361 -7.70 0.05 13.50
CA ALA A 361 -8.80 0.65 12.75
C ALA A 361 -9.77 -0.41 12.21
N GLY A 362 -11.07 -0.12 12.18
CA GLY A 362 -12.04 -0.94 11.43
C GLY A 362 -11.83 -0.83 9.92
N ARG A 363 -11.69 0.42 9.44
CA ARG A 363 -11.25 0.77 8.09
C ARG A 363 -10.03 1.69 8.17
N LEU A 364 -9.01 1.38 7.38
CA LEU A 364 -7.85 2.25 7.19
C LEU A 364 -7.79 2.72 5.73
N ILE A 365 -7.66 4.03 5.53
CA ILE A 365 -7.41 4.63 4.21
C ILE A 365 -5.95 5.05 4.19
N MET A 366 -5.11 4.24 3.59
CA MET A 366 -3.68 4.53 3.40
C MET A 366 -3.51 5.43 2.18
N VAL A 367 -2.95 6.63 2.36
CA VAL A 367 -2.74 7.61 1.28
C VAL A 367 -1.26 7.73 1.00
N LEU A 368 -0.88 7.45 -0.25
CA LEU A 368 0.51 7.53 -0.73
C LEU A 368 0.74 8.91 -1.33
N LEU A 369 1.59 9.71 -0.68
CA LEU A 369 1.95 11.04 -1.16
C LEU A 369 3.04 10.93 -2.23
N ASP A 370 2.96 11.81 -3.23
CA ASP A 370 3.92 11.91 -4.34
C ASP A 370 4.51 13.32 -4.48
N THR A 371 5.17 13.60 -5.60
CA THR A 371 5.81 14.90 -5.87
C THR A 371 4.85 16.09 -5.87
N SER A 372 3.56 15.91 -6.18
CA SER A 372 2.62 17.05 -6.17
C SER A 372 2.37 17.60 -4.77
N HIS A 373 2.76 16.85 -3.74
CA HIS A 373 2.51 17.17 -2.33
C HIS A 373 3.72 17.81 -1.64
N THR A 374 4.88 17.90 -2.31
CA THR A 374 6.18 18.29 -1.71
C THR A 374 6.16 19.67 -1.05
N ASN A 375 5.38 20.61 -1.58
CA ASN A 375 5.30 21.99 -1.09
C ASN A 375 4.08 22.26 -0.20
N ALA A 376 3.31 21.23 0.14
CA ALA A 376 2.09 21.36 0.94
C ALA A 376 2.38 21.01 2.41
N SER A 377 1.82 21.78 3.34
CA SER A 377 1.87 21.40 4.75
C SER A 377 0.95 20.21 5.03
N MET A 378 1.24 19.47 6.11
CA MET A 378 0.38 18.35 6.52
C MET A 378 -1.06 18.83 6.82
N ASP A 379 -1.23 20.03 7.36
CA ASP A 379 -2.55 20.62 7.61
C ASP A 379 -3.30 20.94 6.31
N GLU A 380 -2.59 21.44 5.28
CA GLU A 380 -3.18 21.66 3.95
C GLU A 380 -3.64 20.33 3.32
N ILE A 381 -2.81 19.29 3.42
CA ILE A 381 -3.14 17.95 2.90
C ILE A 381 -4.36 17.37 3.64
N GLN A 382 -4.41 17.45 4.97
CA GLN A 382 -5.55 16.96 5.74
C GLN A 382 -6.84 17.72 5.41
N LYS A 383 -6.76 19.04 5.23
CA LYS A 383 -7.92 19.87 4.89
C LYS A 383 -8.47 19.53 3.49
N ASP A 384 -7.61 19.25 2.51
CA ASP A 384 -8.01 18.84 1.17
C ASP A 384 -8.56 17.40 1.13
N LEU A 385 -7.95 16.48 1.89
CA LEU A 385 -8.38 15.06 1.96
C LEU A 385 -9.69 14.84 2.73
N SER A 386 -9.93 15.60 3.80
CA SER A 386 -11.09 15.39 4.68
C SER A 386 -12.44 15.25 3.94
N PRO A 387 -12.82 16.14 3.01
CA PRO A 387 -14.07 15.98 2.25
C PRO A 387 -14.08 14.75 1.33
N LEU A 388 -12.92 14.27 0.88
CA LEU A 388 -12.79 13.13 -0.03
C LEU A 388 -12.92 11.78 0.69
N VAL A 389 -12.44 11.69 1.94
CA VAL A 389 -12.47 10.45 2.73
C VAL A 389 -13.73 10.28 3.57
N LYS A 390 -14.43 11.37 3.89
CA LYS A 390 -15.70 11.33 4.66
C LYS A 390 -16.75 10.37 4.07
N PRO A 391 -17.02 10.38 2.74
CA PRO A 391 -17.98 9.44 2.14
C PRO A 391 -17.54 7.96 2.22
N LEU A 392 -16.28 7.69 2.54
CA LEU A 392 -15.73 6.35 2.68
C LEU A 392 -15.73 5.84 4.12
N ALA A 393 -16.17 6.63 5.10
CA ALA A 393 -16.25 6.18 6.48
C ALA A 393 -17.49 5.28 6.70
N PRO A 394 -17.34 4.12 7.37
CA PRO A 394 -18.47 3.29 7.74
C PRO A 394 -19.34 3.96 8.82
N GLY A 395 -20.66 3.81 8.72
CA GLY A 395 -21.65 4.43 9.63
C GLY A 395 -22.77 5.18 8.91
N ARG A 396 -23.88 5.49 9.61
CA ARG A 396 -24.98 6.31 9.06
C ARG A 396 -24.58 7.78 9.09
N GLU A 397 -24.94 8.53 8.05
CA GLU A 397 -24.85 9.99 8.01
C GLU A 397 -25.51 10.58 9.28
N GLY A 398 -24.71 11.22 10.15
CA GLY A 398 -25.20 11.84 11.39
C GLY A 398 -24.30 11.68 12.61
N THR A 399 -23.35 10.74 12.63
CA THR A 399 -22.28 10.74 13.64
C THR A 399 -21.10 11.55 13.15
N GLU A 400 -20.92 12.77 13.66
CA GLU A 400 -19.74 13.64 13.47
C GLU A 400 -18.46 13.07 14.12
N ALA A 401 -18.22 11.77 13.97
CA ALA A 401 -16.96 11.18 14.41
C ALA A 401 -15.84 11.72 13.51
N GLN A 402 -14.95 12.53 14.08
CA GLN A 402 -13.78 13.04 13.38
C GLN A 402 -12.89 11.86 12.98
N ILE A 403 -12.57 11.73 11.68
CA ILE A 403 -11.66 10.69 11.18
C ILE A 403 -10.23 11.09 11.58
N PRO A 404 -9.53 10.30 12.41
CA PRO A 404 -8.17 10.60 12.79
C PRO A 404 -7.21 10.46 11.60
N PHE A 405 -6.27 11.38 11.51
CA PHE A 405 -5.15 11.30 10.57
C PHE A 405 -3.89 10.88 11.33
N MET A 406 -3.23 9.87 10.79
CA MET A 406 -1.93 9.38 11.24
C MET A 406 -0.93 9.58 10.11
N ALA A 407 0.34 9.73 10.45
CA ALA A 407 1.42 9.79 9.47
C ALA A 407 2.49 8.76 9.82
N ALA A 408 3.11 8.17 8.81
CA ALA A 408 4.26 7.29 8.99
C ALA A 408 5.46 8.09 9.54
N SER A 409 5.59 8.13 10.87
CA SER A 409 6.75 8.72 11.55
C SER A 409 7.84 7.67 11.84
N ASP A 410 9.00 8.16 12.20
CA ASP A 410 10.22 7.46 12.61
C ASP A 410 10.26 7.14 14.13
N GLY A 411 9.28 7.62 14.90
CA GLY A 411 9.14 7.34 16.33
C GLY A 411 10.09 8.10 17.27
N ILE A 412 10.95 9.00 16.77
CA ILE A 412 11.96 9.71 17.58
C ILE A 412 11.49 11.13 17.90
N LYS A 413 11.23 11.43 19.18
CA LYS A 413 10.68 12.72 19.63
C LYS A 413 11.67 13.89 19.58
N GLN A 414 12.99 13.63 19.68
CA GLN A 414 14.06 14.64 19.61
C GLN A 414 15.34 14.02 19.00
N ARG A 415 15.96 14.71 18.03
CA ARG A 415 17.23 14.33 17.38
C ARG A 415 18.23 15.49 17.52
N LYS A 416 19.47 15.22 17.94
CA LYS A 416 20.59 16.17 17.83
C LYS A 416 21.68 15.57 16.94
N ILE A 417 21.85 16.16 15.75
CA ILE A 417 22.83 15.69 14.77
C ILE A 417 24.22 15.97 15.32
N VAL A 418 25.01 14.93 15.55
CA VAL A 418 26.42 15.02 15.96
C VAL A 418 27.29 15.14 14.72
N HIS A 419 26.98 14.38 13.68
CA HIS A 419 27.71 14.41 12.41
C HIS A 419 26.88 13.83 11.26
N GLN A 420 27.05 14.37 10.06
CA GLN A 420 26.45 13.85 8.81
C GLN A 420 27.57 13.64 7.80
N VAL A 421 27.58 12.48 7.15
CA VAL A 421 28.55 12.14 6.10
C VAL A 421 27.78 11.67 4.88
N GLU A 422 28.10 12.23 3.71
CA GLU A 422 27.59 11.79 2.41
C GLU A 422 28.76 11.25 1.56
N CYS A 423 28.60 10.07 0.99
CA CYS A 423 29.52 9.45 0.04
C CYS A 423 28.77 8.78 -1.11
N SER A 424 29.50 8.26 -2.11
CA SER A 424 28.92 7.70 -3.34
C SER A 424 28.02 6.47 -3.12
N LEU A 425 28.16 5.78 -1.98
CA LEU A 425 27.43 4.53 -1.67
C LEU A 425 26.47 4.68 -0.48
N ILE A 426 26.78 5.54 0.50
CA ILE A 426 26.03 5.67 1.74
C ILE A 426 25.98 7.14 2.18
N SER A 427 24.82 7.56 2.69
CA SER A 427 24.70 8.75 3.54
C SER A 427 24.32 8.32 4.95
N CYS A 428 25.05 8.83 5.95
CA CYS A 428 24.97 8.42 7.34
C CYS A 428 24.69 9.61 8.24
N PHE A 429 23.93 9.36 9.30
CA PHE A 429 23.79 10.29 10.41
C PHE A 429 24.22 9.67 11.73
N LEU A 430 24.90 10.49 12.53
CA LEU A 430 25.25 10.22 13.92
C LEU A 430 24.45 11.14 14.83
N PHE A 431 23.77 10.58 15.83
CA PHE A 431 23.03 11.36 16.83
C PHE A 431 23.28 10.83 18.25
N HIS A 432 23.21 11.72 19.23
CA HIS A 432 23.04 11.34 20.64
C HIS A 432 21.56 11.42 21.00
N TYR A 433 21.09 10.46 21.79
CA TYR A 433 19.77 10.57 22.40
C TYR A 433 19.80 10.04 23.85
N PRO A 434 19.14 10.73 24.80
CA PRO A 434 18.97 10.25 26.16
C PRO A 434 17.77 9.29 26.26
N LEU A 435 17.93 8.17 26.98
CA LEU A 435 16.77 7.34 27.37
C LEU A 435 16.04 7.99 28.56
N PRO A 436 14.70 8.12 28.51
CA PRO A 436 13.93 8.83 29.55
C PRO A 436 14.01 8.22 30.96
N SER A 437 14.41 6.96 31.11
CA SER A 437 14.26 6.20 32.35
C SER A 437 15.54 6.03 33.19
N ASN A 438 16.73 6.04 32.57
CA ASN A 438 17.95 5.53 33.21
C ASN A 438 19.17 6.49 33.19
N ASP A 439 19.04 7.74 32.73
CA ASP A 439 20.15 8.70 32.56
C ASP A 439 21.33 8.18 31.70
N LEU A 440 21.12 7.11 30.91
CA LEU A 440 22.10 6.56 29.98
C LEU A 440 22.06 7.32 28.65
N ILE A 441 23.25 7.59 28.10
CA ILE A 441 23.41 8.28 26.81
C ILE A 441 23.90 7.27 25.78
N PHE A 442 23.20 7.21 24.65
CA PHE A 442 23.55 6.35 23.54
C PHE A 442 23.97 7.16 22.32
N ARG A 443 24.94 6.63 21.59
CA ARG A 443 25.35 7.11 20.26
C ARG A 443 24.85 6.15 19.22
N ARG A 444 24.08 6.66 18.25
CA ARG A 444 23.42 5.85 17.23
C ARG A 444 23.97 6.15 15.84
N LEU A 445 24.23 5.10 15.07
CA LEU A 445 24.51 5.16 13.63
C LEU A 445 23.24 4.78 12.87
N THR A 446 22.88 5.59 11.87
CA THR A 446 21.70 5.36 11.01
C THR A 446 22.04 5.73 9.57
N PHE A 447 21.59 4.95 8.60
CA PHE A 447 21.75 5.27 7.18
C PHE A 447 20.53 6.07 6.68
N GLN A 448 20.76 7.14 5.92
CA GLN A 448 19.70 8.03 5.41
C GLN A 448 18.71 7.28 4.50
N ARG A 449 19.19 6.29 3.73
CA ARG A 449 18.31 5.45 2.89
C ARG A 449 17.30 4.62 3.71
N MET A 450 17.58 4.40 4.99
CA MET A 450 16.80 3.55 5.90
C MET A 450 16.68 4.22 7.28
N GLU A 451 16.16 5.45 7.34
CA GLU A 451 16.11 6.21 8.61
C GLU A 451 15.31 5.51 9.73
N GLY A 452 14.41 4.60 9.38
CA GLY A 452 13.64 3.79 10.34
C GLY A 452 14.40 2.58 10.91
N LEU A 453 15.58 2.24 10.34
CA LEU A 453 16.40 1.11 10.77
C LEU A 453 17.67 1.60 11.47
N VAL A 454 17.78 1.27 12.76
CA VAL A 454 18.97 1.56 13.56
C VAL A 454 20.07 0.59 13.19
N GLN A 455 21.19 1.09 12.65
CA GLN A 455 22.34 0.24 12.26
C GLN A 455 23.14 -0.21 13.48
N SER A 456 23.48 0.73 14.36
CA SER A 456 24.27 0.43 15.55
C SER A 456 24.00 1.43 16.66
N GLU A 457 24.16 0.96 17.90
CA GLU A 457 23.92 1.74 19.10
C GLU A 457 24.96 1.43 20.17
N ALA A 458 25.70 2.48 20.57
CA ALA A 458 26.79 2.39 21.53
C ALA A 458 26.42 3.12 22.82
N LEU A 459 26.62 2.47 23.97
CA LEU A 459 26.52 3.12 25.27
C LEU A 459 27.73 4.02 25.49
N LEU A 460 27.49 5.24 25.97
CA LEU A 460 28.54 6.19 26.33
C LEU A 460 28.73 6.26 27.85
N THR A 461 29.99 6.23 28.29
CA THR A 461 30.40 6.35 29.70
C THR A 461 31.38 7.51 29.89
N LEU A 462 31.45 8.08 31.10
CA LEU A 462 32.46 9.11 31.42
C LEU A 462 33.85 8.46 31.55
N GLY A 463 34.83 8.95 30.79
CA GLY A 463 36.20 8.42 30.83
C GLY A 463 36.89 8.56 32.20
N THR A 464 37.67 7.55 32.61
CA THR A 464 38.36 7.48 33.92
C THR A 464 39.60 8.38 34.07
N SER A 465 39.94 9.20 33.08
CA SER A 465 41.12 10.08 33.13
C SER A 465 40.88 11.35 33.95
N GLN A 466 40.75 11.19 35.28
CA GLN A 466 41.04 12.24 36.26
C GLN A 466 42.20 11.80 37.16
N LYS A 467 43.42 12.20 36.77
CA LYS A 467 44.42 12.67 37.72
C LYS A 467 44.88 14.05 37.24
N VAL A 468 44.93 14.98 38.19
CA VAL A 468 45.48 16.34 38.12
C VAL A 468 44.48 17.44 37.72
N LEU A 469 43.87 18.06 38.74
CA LEU A 469 44.06 19.47 39.05
C LEU A 469 43.55 19.74 40.48
N GLY A 470 44.36 19.32 41.44
CA GLY A 470 44.40 19.94 42.75
C GLY A 470 45.27 21.20 42.69
N ASP A 471 44.88 22.19 43.48
CA ASP A 471 45.67 23.31 43.98
C ASP A 471 46.35 24.25 42.97
N THR A 472 45.61 25.30 42.58
CA THR A 472 46.21 26.65 42.57
C THR A 472 45.19 27.68 43.04
N GLU A 473 45.06 27.84 44.37
CA GLU A 473 44.52 29.07 44.94
C GLU A 473 45.49 30.23 44.68
N GLN A 474 45.05 31.26 43.95
CA GLN A 474 45.61 32.61 44.08
C GLN A 474 44.54 33.61 44.49
N LYS A 475 44.67 34.01 45.76
CA LYS A 475 44.11 35.18 46.45
C LYS A 475 43.69 36.34 45.54
N LYS A 476 42.49 36.88 45.82
CA LYS A 476 42.27 38.32 46.02
C LYS A 476 40.98 38.61 46.81
N THR A 477 41.18 38.84 48.10
CA THR A 477 40.54 39.83 48.97
C THR A 477 39.17 40.39 48.58
N ARG A 478 38.16 40.14 49.43
CA ARG A 478 37.20 41.18 49.85
C ARG A 478 36.72 40.96 51.29
N SER A 479 36.65 42.07 52.00
CA SER A 479 36.49 42.21 53.44
C SER A 479 35.04 42.23 53.91
N SER A 480 34.88 41.75 55.15
CA SER A 480 34.02 42.25 56.23
C SER A 480 32.52 41.92 56.28
N LYS A 481 32.21 41.22 57.40
CA LYS A 481 31.08 41.35 58.34
C LYS A 481 29.84 40.44 58.17
N ALA A 482 29.78 39.45 59.08
CA ALA A 482 28.69 39.08 60.01
C ALA A 482 27.30 38.75 59.42
N LYS A 483 26.54 37.73 59.83
CA LYS A 483 26.46 36.95 61.08
C LYS A 483 25.55 35.72 60.86
N LYS A 484 25.94 34.59 61.45
CA LYS A 484 25.15 33.49 62.06
C LYS A 484 23.97 32.80 61.32
N ARG A 485 24.26 31.53 60.99
CA ARG A 485 23.57 30.25 61.34
C ARG A 485 22.09 30.05 60.98
N GLY A 486 21.88 29.20 59.97
CA GLY A 486 20.72 28.31 59.82
C GLY A 486 21.12 27.13 58.94
N ASN A 487 20.85 25.89 59.40
CA ASN A 487 21.28 24.61 58.81
C ASN A 487 20.96 24.48 57.30
N LEU A 488 21.97 24.13 56.48
CA LEU A 488 21.76 23.52 55.16
C LEU A 488 22.25 22.07 55.18
N LYS A 489 21.31 21.17 54.89
CA LYS A 489 21.54 19.79 54.46
C LYS A 489 22.47 19.79 53.25
N ARG A 490 23.34 18.77 53.16
CA ARG A 490 24.10 18.43 51.95
C ARG A 490 23.14 18.29 50.77
N ASN A 491 23.18 19.25 49.86
CA ASN A 491 22.66 19.11 48.51
C ASN A 491 23.87 18.84 47.62
N ASP A 492 24.04 17.59 47.18
CA ASP A 492 24.77 17.33 45.94
C ASP A 492 23.96 17.95 44.80
N PRO A 493 24.57 18.75 43.91
CA PRO A 493 23.83 19.34 42.80
C PRO A 493 23.54 18.24 41.77
N LYS A 494 22.29 17.77 41.73
CA LYS A 494 21.73 17.13 40.53
C LYS A 494 21.59 18.18 39.45
N VAL A 495 22.60 18.29 38.59
CA VAL A 495 22.48 18.96 37.30
C VAL A 495 21.68 18.02 36.40
N SER A 496 20.54 18.47 35.87
CA SER A 496 19.77 17.73 34.88
C SER A 496 20.56 17.61 33.58
N VAL A 497 20.73 16.39 33.09
CA VAL A 497 21.55 16.04 31.91
C VAL A 497 21.10 16.76 30.64
N SER A 498 19.86 17.26 30.58
CA SER A 498 19.31 17.97 29.42
C SER A 498 20.06 19.25 29.03
N ASP A 499 20.67 19.95 30.00
CA ASP A 499 21.31 21.27 29.75
C ASP A 499 22.85 21.19 29.65
N GLY A 500 23.43 19.98 29.74
CA GLY A 500 24.89 19.77 29.84
C GLY A 500 25.55 18.90 28.77
N ILE A 501 24.80 18.36 27.80
CA ILE A 501 25.34 17.43 26.78
C ILE A 501 26.45 18.06 25.94
N ASP A 502 26.39 19.37 25.65
CA ASP A 502 27.44 20.05 24.87
C ASP A 502 28.81 20.03 25.58
N TYR A 503 28.85 20.27 26.89
CA TYR A 503 30.07 20.27 27.67
C TYR A 503 30.60 18.85 27.97
N LEU A 504 29.73 17.85 28.03
CA LEU A 504 30.10 16.47 28.37
C LEU A 504 30.52 15.64 27.16
N SER A 505 30.15 16.05 25.93
CA SER A 505 30.41 15.29 24.70
C SER A 505 31.89 14.95 24.47
N GLU A 506 32.82 15.82 24.88
CA GLU A 506 34.27 15.61 24.76
C GLU A 506 34.84 14.59 25.78
N TYR A 507 34.07 14.21 26.80
CA TYR A 507 34.50 13.32 27.89
C TYR A 507 33.80 11.95 27.88
N LEU A 508 32.96 11.71 26.87
CA LEU A 508 32.20 10.47 26.71
C LEU A 508 32.96 9.48 25.82
N GLU A 509 33.27 8.33 26.40
CA GLU A 509 33.90 7.18 25.72
C GLU A 509 32.86 6.08 25.46
N VAL A 510 33.09 5.25 24.44
CA VAL A 510 32.24 4.09 24.13
C VAL A 510 32.57 2.93 25.08
N ASP A 511 31.56 2.37 25.73
CA ASP A 511 31.70 1.13 26.51
C ASP A 511 31.64 -0.09 25.58
N HIS A 512 32.82 -0.55 25.12
CA HIS A 512 32.96 -1.76 24.30
C HIS A 512 32.66 -3.07 25.02
N ASN A 513 32.48 -3.03 26.35
CA ASN A 513 32.05 -4.20 27.12
C ASN A 513 30.51 -4.31 27.14
N TYR A 514 29.77 -3.43 26.47
CA TYR A 514 28.30 -3.40 26.45
C TYR A 514 27.74 -3.55 25.03
N LEU A 515 26.74 -4.41 24.88
CA LEU A 515 25.99 -4.58 23.64
C LEU A 515 24.56 -4.07 23.83
N ALA A 516 24.21 -2.97 23.14
CA ALA A 516 22.87 -2.40 23.22
C ALA A 516 21.82 -3.26 22.50
N SER A 517 22.20 -3.85 21.37
CA SER A 517 21.31 -4.70 20.58
C SER A 517 21.25 -6.11 21.14
N SER A 518 20.05 -6.59 21.47
CA SER A 518 19.88 -7.88 22.14
C SER A 518 20.22 -9.06 21.22
N TYR A 519 20.02 -8.94 19.91
CA TYR A 519 20.44 -9.98 18.96
C TYR A 519 21.96 -10.24 18.94
N HIS A 520 22.82 -9.26 19.25
CA HIS A 520 24.27 -9.52 19.41
C HIS A 520 24.53 -10.49 20.57
N THR A 521 23.75 -10.38 21.66
CA THR A 521 23.76 -11.37 22.75
C THR A 521 23.35 -12.74 22.24
N GLY A 522 22.34 -12.80 21.35
CA GLY A 522 21.92 -14.01 20.64
C GLY A 522 23.03 -14.64 19.78
N ILE A 523 23.76 -13.83 19.01
CA ILE A 523 24.91 -14.27 18.19
C ILE A 523 25.94 -14.99 19.06
N ILE A 524 26.34 -14.37 20.18
CA ILE A 524 27.34 -14.92 21.10
C ILE A 524 26.81 -16.17 21.81
N ALA A 525 25.53 -16.20 22.19
CA ALA A 525 24.90 -17.37 22.78
C ALA A 525 24.98 -18.60 21.86
N GLY A 526 24.93 -18.40 20.54
CA GLY A 526 25.14 -19.44 19.53
C GLY A 526 26.51 -20.12 19.58
N PHE A 527 27.53 -19.50 20.15
CA PHE A 527 28.87 -20.12 20.30
C PHE A 527 28.83 -21.33 21.23
N THR A 528 27.76 -21.50 22.01
CA THR A 528 27.46 -22.72 22.76
C THR A 528 27.53 -23.96 21.87
N LEU A 529 27.09 -23.86 20.61
CA LEU A 529 27.07 -24.94 19.62
C LEU A 529 28.47 -25.46 19.27
N ILE A 530 29.51 -24.65 19.47
CA ILE A 530 30.92 -24.99 19.21
C ILE A 530 31.82 -24.84 20.45
N SER A 531 31.22 -24.74 21.64
CA SER A 531 31.92 -24.49 22.92
C SER A 531 33.05 -25.46 23.22
N SER A 532 32.86 -26.76 22.96
CA SER A 532 33.90 -27.79 23.13
C SER A 532 35.13 -27.51 22.26
N ARG A 533 34.91 -26.96 21.06
CA ARG A 533 35.98 -26.64 20.13
C ARG A 533 36.76 -25.40 20.57
N LEU A 534 36.04 -24.38 21.04
CA LEU A 534 36.64 -23.18 21.62
C LEU A 534 37.47 -23.52 22.87
N GLU A 535 36.96 -24.42 23.73
CA GLU A 535 37.68 -24.92 24.91
C GLU A 535 38.94 -25.69 24.52
N ASN A 536 38.87 -26.56 23.51
CA ASN A 536 40.02 -27.29 22.98
C ASN A 536 41.07 -26.34 22.37
N ALA A 537 40.65 -25.31 21.66
CA ALA A 537 41.57 -24.31 21.10
C ALA A 537 42.27 -23.52 22.22
N SER A 538 41.50 -23.05 23.20
CA SER A 538 41.99 -22.35 24.40
C SER A 538 43.01 -23.18 25.17
N SER A 539 42.68 -24.46 25.44
CA SER A 539 43.54 -25.39 26.19
C SER A 539 44.86 -25.72 25.47
N ASN A 540 44.85 -25.68 24.13
CA ASN A 540 46.03 -25.96 23.30
C ASN A 540 46.77 -24.69 22.86
N GLY A 541 46.37 -23.50 23.33
CA GLY A 541 46.94 -22.22 22.92
C GLY A 541 46.79 -21.92 21.42
N LYS A 542 45.79 -22.51 20.75
CA LYS A 542 45.48 -22.26 19.34
C LYS A 542 44.49 -21.12 19.21
N MET A 543 44.68 -20.29 18.20
CA MET A 543 43.72 -19.24 17.84
C MET A 543 42.59 -19.82 17.00
N VAL A 544 41.39 -19.27 17.16
CA VAL A 544 40.19 -19.63 16.39
C VAL A 544 39.92 -18.52 15.40
N ARG A 545 39.80 -18.87 14.11
CA ARG A 545 39.61 -17.87 13.05
C ARG A 545 38.14 -17.49 12.94
N ALA A 546 37.81 -16.23 13.26
CA ALA A 546 36.46 -15.69 13.17
C ALA A 546 36.40 -14.59 12.09
N VAL A 547 35.41 -14.67 11.21
CA VAL A 547 35.14 -13.67 10.18
C VAL A 547 33.80 -13.01 10.46
N VAL A 548 33.77 -11.69 10.51
CA VAL A 548 32.54 -10.89 10.66
C VAL A 548 32.33 -10.07 9.39
N ILE A 549 31.27 -10.33 8.65
CA ILE A 549 30.91 -9.54 7.47
C ILE A 549 29.91 -8.47 7.90
N GLY A 550 30.27 -7.21 7.68
CA GLY A 550 29.57 -6.03 8.19
C GLY A 550 30.25 -5.49 9.46
N LEU A 551 30.81 -4.28 9.38
CA LEU A 551 31.45 -3.64 10.54
C LEU A 551 30.44 -2.86 11.40
N GLY A 552 29.54 -2.11 10.75
CA GLY A 552 28.68 -1.15 11.42
C GLY A 552 29.49 -0.15 12.26
N ALA A 553 29.10 0.07 13.51
CA ALA A 553 29.90 0.87 14.46
C ALA A 553 31.12 0.12 15.05
N GLY A 554 31.35 -1.14 14.69
CA GLY A 554 32.45 -1.97 15.19
C GLY A 554 32.26 -2.53 16.61
N LEU A 555 31.04 -2.48 17.15
CA LEU A 555 30.76 -2.86 18.54
C LEU A 555 30.85 -4.38 18.77
N LEU A 556 30.26 -5.19 17.89
CA LEU A 556 30.31 -6.65 17.97
C LEU A 556 31.76 -7.19 17.92
N PRO A 557 32.61 -6.83 16.93
CA PRO A 557 33.98 -7.32 16.89
C PRO A 557 34.83 -6.84 18.07
N MET A 558 34.65 -5.60 18.55
CA MET A 558 35.34 -5.11 19.74
C MET A 558 34.94 -5.88 21.02
N PHE A 559 33.63 -6.16 21.18
CA PHE A 559 33.13 -6.95 22.28
C PHE A 559 33.67 -8.40 22.23
N LEU A 560 33.62 -9.04 21.06
CA LEU A 560 34.17 -10.39 20.86
C LEU A 560 35.67 -10.44 21.18
N HIS A 561 36.44 -9.45 20.73
CA HIS A 561 37.86 -9.33 21.01
C HIS A 561 38.14 -9.20 22.53
N ALA A 562 37.32 -8.42 23.23
CA ALA A 562 37.44 -8.25 24.68
C ALA A 562 37.08 -9.53 25.46
N CYS A 563 35.96 -10.17 25.12
CA CYS A 563 35.43 -11.30 25.89
C CYS A 563 36.03 -12.67 25.53
N LEU A 564 36.58 -12.85 24.33
CA LEU A 564 37.14 -14.12 23.85
C LEU A 564 38.55 -13.92 23.24
N PRO A 565 39.60 -13.79 24.06
CA PRO A 565 40.96 -13.51 23.58
C PRO A 565 41.60 -14.60 22.71
N THR A 566 40.96 -15.76 22.59
CA THR A 566 41.39 -16.86 21.70
C THR A 566 40.94 -16.66 20.26
N LEU A 567 40.11 -15.65 19.96
CA LEU A 567 39.66 -15.36 18.61
C LEU A 567 40.69 -14.50 17.85
N CYS A 568 40.94 -14.89 16.60
CA CYS A 568 41.56 -14.04 15.59
C CYS A 568 40.44 -13.57 14.65
N ILE A 569 40.07 -12.30 14.74
CA ILE A 569 38.90 -11.70 14.12
C ILE A 569 39.31 -10.92 12.86
N GLU A 570 38.75 -11.31 11.74
CA GLU A 570 38.82 -10.60 10.46
C GLU A 570 37.44 -10.01 10.16
N VAL A 571 37.33 -8.69 10.17
CA VAL A 571 36.11 -7.99 9.77
C VAL A 571 36.18 -7.68 8.28
N VAL A 572 35.11 -7.94 7.54
CA VAL A 572 34.99 -7.58 6.13
C VAL A 572 33.93 -6.49 6.00
N GLU A 573 34.35 -5.32 5.56
CA GLU A 573 33.48 -4.15 5.37
C GLU A 573 33.54 -3.70 3.91
N LEU A 574 32.38 -3.39 3.34
CA LEU A 574 32.28 -2.99 1.94
C LEU A 574 32.72 -1.53 1.75
N ASP A 575 32.35 -0.66 2.69
CA ASP A 575 32.55 0.79 2.56
C ASP A 575 33.63 1.30 3.54
N PRO A 576 34.76 1.86 3.03
CA PRO A 576 35.81 2.41 3.88
C PRO A 576 35.33 3.55 4.80
N VAL A 577 34.24 4.25 4.43
CA VAL A 577 33.66 5.33 5.25
C VAL A 577 33.10 4.79 6.56
N VAL A 578 32.54 3.57 6.55
CA VAL A 578 32.03 2.92 7.76
C VAL A 578 33.18 2.62 8.73
N LEU A 579 34.34 2.21 8.21
CA LEU A 579 35.56 2.02 9.01
C LEU A 579 36.05 3.34 9.62
N ASP A 580 36.06 4.43 8.85
CA ASP A 580 36.45 5.75 9.35
C ASP A 580 35.49 6.25 10.44
N LEU A 581 34.19 6.03 10.27
CA LEU A 581 33.18 6.34 11.28
C LEU A 581 33.36 5.51 12.56
N ALA A 582 33.58 4.19 12.43
CA ALA A 582 33.84 3.30 13.56
C ALA A 582 35.07 3.74 14.36
N LYS A 583 36.18 4.06 13.66
CA LYS A 583 37.42 4.56 14.29
C LYS A 583 37.23 5.94 14.93
N GLY A 584 36.63 6.88 14.22
CA GLY A 584 36.50 8.28 14.63
C GLY A 584 35.45 8.51 15.71
N TYR A 585 34.33 7.81 15.66
CA TYR A 585 33.16 8.06 16.51
C TYR A 585 32.75 6.89 17.40
N PHE A 586 33.30 5.70 17.20
CA PHE A 586 32.97 4.54 18.06
C PHE A 586 34.21 3.92 18.72
N SER A 587 35.36 4.60 18.64
CA SER A 587 36.61 4.17 19.27
C SER A 587 37.05 2.75 18.86
N PHE A 588 36.68 2.30 17.66
CA PHE A 588 37.11 1.03 17.10
C PHE A 588 38.63 1.03 16.86
N ARG A 589 39.31 -0.08 17.16
CA ARG A 589 40.76 -0.21 17.02
C ARG A 589 41.15 -1.57 16.43
N GLU A 590 42.10 -1.55 15.50
CA GLU A 590 42.71 -2.75 14.94
C GLU A 590 43.99 -3.10 15.69
N ASP A 591 44.31 -4.39 15.75
CA ASP A 591 45.57 -4.90 16.28
C ASP A 591 46.04 -6.17 15.53
N LYS A 592 46.86 -7.00 16.18
CA LYS A 592 47.35 -8.25 15.55
C LYS A 592 46.26 -9.32 15.42
N GLN A 593 45.25 -9.29 16.28
CA GLN A 593 44.17 -10.27 16.42
C GLN A 593 42.81 -9.76 15.94
N LEU A 594 42.64 -8.45 15.72
CA LEU A 594 41.45 -7.83 15.13
C LEU A 594 41.86 -6.95 13.95
N LYS A 595 41.46 -7.32 12.74
CA LYS A 595 41.78 -6.60 11.49
C LYS A 595 40.55 -6.37 10.64
N VAL A 596 40.59 -5.32 9.81
CA VAL A 596 39.53 -5.00 8.86
C VAL A 596 40.04 -5.14 7.42
N HIS A 597 39.22 -5.76 6.57
CA HIS A 597 39.42 -5.89 5.14
C HIS A 597 38.33 -5.08 4.42
N ILE A 598 38.73 -4.06 3.65
CA ILE A 598 37.80 -3.32 2.80
C ILE A 598 37.60 -4.08 1.50
N THR A 599 36.56 -4.88 1.43
CA THR A 599 36.23 -5.72 0.26
C THR A 599 34.79 -6.23 0.32
N ASP A 600 34.32 -6.80 -0.78
CA ASP A 600 33.00 -7.44 -0.84
C ASP A 600 33.01 -8.76 -0.04
N GLY A 601 32.07 -8.88 0.91
CA GLY A 601 31.96 -10.05 1.79
C GLY A 601 31.68 -11.36 1.06
N ILE A 602 30.89 -11.33 -0.01
CA ILE A 602 30.60 -12.51 -0.83
C ILE A 602 31.86 -12.95 -1.56
N GLN A 603 32.58 -12.02 -2.20
CA GLN A 603 33.83 -12.32 -2.88
C GLN A 603 34.92 -12.82 -1.92
N PHE A 604 34.98 -12.27 -0.71
CA PHE A 604 35.90 -12.73 0.32
C PHE A 604 35.66 -14.21 0.66
N VAL A 605 34.40 -14.59 0.94
CA VAL A 605 34.05 -15.99 1.27
C VAL A 605 34.30 -16.93 0.09
N ILE A 606 33.97 -16.51 -1.14
CA ILE A 606 34.24 -17.28 -2.36
C ILE A 606 35.75 -17.49 -2.55
N GLY A 607 36.56 -16.45 -2.33
CA GLY A 607 38.02 -16.54 -2.40
C GLY A 607 38.59 -17.56 -1.40
N VAL A 608 38.10 -17.55 -0.16
CA VAL A 608 38.48 -18.56 0.85
C VAL A 608 38.06 -19.97 0.42
N ALA A 609 36.85 -20.14 -0.10
CA ALA A 609 36.36 -21.43 -0.59
C ALA A 609 37.21 -22.00 -1.74
N ASN A 610 37.64 -21.13 -2.67
CA ASN A 610 38.36 -21.52 -3.88
C ASN A 610 39.88 -21.71 -3.67
N SER A 611 40.44 -21.23 -2.56
CA SER A 611 41.87 -21.39 -2.22
C SER A 611 42.34 -22.85 -2.06
N LYS A 612 41.47 -23.84 -2.30
CA LYS A 612 41.73 -25.29 -2.25
C LYS A 612 41.88 -25.99 -3.61
N VAL A 613 41.65 -25.33 -4.75
CA VAL A 613 41.52 -26.04 -6.05
C VAL A 613 42.86 -26.25 -6.80
N ASP A 614 43.98 -25.67 -6.36
CA ASP A 614 45.23 -25.72 -7.15
C ASP A 614 46.13 -26.97 -6.92
N ASP A 615 45.68 -27.96 -6.14
CA ASP A 615 46.36 -29.27 -6.08
C ASP A 615 45.76 -30.23 -7.12
N GLY A 616 46.13 -30.00 -8.38
CA GLY A 616 46.31 -31.05 -9.37
C GLY A 616 45.36 -31.08 -10.57
N VAL A 617 45.69 -30.35 -11.65
CA VAL A 617 45.66 -30.85 -13.04
C VAL A 617 46.67 -30.04 -13.88
N ILE A 618 47.74 -30.69 -14.33
CA ILE A 618 48.52 -30.24 -15.49
C ILE A 618 47.74 -30.67 -16.74
N VAL A 619 47.13 -29.72 -17.47
CA VAL A 619 46.88 -29.87 -18.91
C VAL A 619 47.12 -28.52 -19.57
N GLY A 620 48.17 -28.44 -20.40
CA GLY A 620 48.44 -27.28 -21.23
C GLY A 620 47.68 -27.34 -22.55
N HIS A 621 47.18 -26.17 -23.00
CA HIS A 621 47.40 -25.55 -24.33
C HIS A 621 46.27 -24.54 -24.64
N GLY A 622 46.65 -23.32 -25.07
CA GLY A 622 45.80 -22.49 -25.93
C GLY A 622 45.75 -20.99 -25.59
N ASN A 623 46.54 -20.19 -26.30
CA ASN A 623 46.64 -18.72 -26.31
C ASN A 623 45.32 -17.92 -26.30
N GLU A 624 45.31 -16.74 -25.68
CA GLU A 624 45.42 -15.43 -26.37
C GLU A 624 45.62 -14.24 -25.40
N LYS A 625 46.02 -13.09 -25.97
CA LYS A 625 46.89 -12.03 -25.41
C LYS A 625 46.13 -10.86 -24.76
N ALA A 626 46.78 -10.19 -23.79
CA ALA A 626 47.15 -8.75 -23.77
C ALA A 626 47.81 -8.42 -22.40
N ILE A 627 49.14 -8.22 -22.29
CA ILE A 627 49.90 -6.94 -22.39
C ILE A 627 49.23 -5.85 -21.53
N CYS A 628 49.84 -5.36 -20.42
CA CYS A 628 50.96 -4.42 -20.43
C CYS A 628 51.94 -4.55 -19.23
N ASN A 629 53.22 -4.38 -19.55
CA ASN A 629 54.40 -4.33 -18.69
C ASN A 629 54.48 -3.07 -17.81
N MET A 630 55.09 -3.21 -16.62
CA MET A 630 56.12 -2.30 -16.11
C MET A 630 57.12 -3.11 -15.27
N ASP A 631 58.40 -2.90 -15.58
CA ASP A 631 59.61 -3.64 -15.16
C ASP A 631 60.23 -3.03 -13.86
N PRO A 632 61.32 -3.60 -13.29
CA PRO A 632 61.50 -3.78 -11.85
C PRO A 632 62.76 -3.10 -11.28
N THR A 633 62.88 -3.01 -9.95
CA THR A 633 64.18 -2.82 -9.28
C THR A 633 64.26 -3.52 -7.91
N SER A 634 65.02 -4.62 -7.92
CA SER A 634 65.99 -5.10 -6.91
C SER A 634 65.80 -4.81 -5.42
N SER A 635 65.83 -5.86 -4.58
CA SER A 635 67.09 -6.34 -4.00
C SER A 635 66.91 -7.63 -3.17
N ASN A 636 67.91 -8.49 -3.28
CA ASN A 636 68.01 -9.80 -2.63
C ASN A 636 68.24 -9.70 -1.12
N GLY A 637 67.63 -10.62 -0.38
CA GLY A 637 67.95 -10.95 1.00
C GLY A 637 67.52 -12.36 1.34
N SER A 638 68.39 -13.34 1.06
CA SER A 638 68.24 -14.75 1.42
C SER A 638 68.37 -14.94 2.93
N CYS A 639 67.38 -15.57 3.55
CA CYS A 639 67.54 -16.34 4.79
C CYS A 639 66.65 -17.60 4.72
N THR A 640 67.27 -18.72 4.35
CA THR A 640 66.71 -20.06 4.45
C THR A 640 66.54 -20.45 5.92
N VAL A 641 65.29 -20.57 6.38
CA VAL A 641 64.94 -21.30 7.60
C VAL A 641 63.76 -22.21 7.25
N SER A 642 64.02 -23.51 7.35
CA SER A 642 63.12 -24.67 7.29
C SER A 642 61.60 -24.40 7.38
N ASP A 643 60.93 -24.31 6.22
CA ASP A 643 59.47 -24.43 6.08
C ASP A 643 59.05 -25.90 6.03
N ALA A 644 59.23 -26.60 7.15
CA ALA A 644 58.73 -27.96 7.32
C ALA A 644 57.95 -28.07 8.64
N GLU A 645 57.04 -27.13 8.91
CA GLU A 645 55.96 -27.28 9.90
C GLU A 645 55.03 -26.05 9.84
N ARG A 646 53.87 -26.22 9.17
CA ARG A 646 52.56 -25.52 9.37
C ARG A 646 51.76 -25.47 8.05
N LYS A 647 51.14 -26.60 7.67
CA LYS A 647 49.90 -26.53 6.86
C LYS A 647 48.74 -26.24 7.83
N GLU A 648 48.63 -25.00 8.30
CA GLU A 648 47.39 -24.54 8.95
C GLU A 648 46.31 -24.41 7.86
N THR A 649 45.18 -25.09 8.07
CA THR A 649 44.06 -25.04 7.14
C THR A 649 43.47 -23.64 7.12
N ASN A 650 43.49 -22.94 5.97
CA ASN A 650 42.93 -21.58 5.78
C ASN A 650 41.40 -21.47 5.91
N LYS A 651 40.76 -22.43 6.59
CA LYS A 651 39.31 -22.52 6.78
C LYS A 651 38.83 -21.54 7.86
N ILE A 652 37.57 -21.15 7.78
CA ILE A 652 36.92 -20.26 8.76
C ILE A 652 36.28 -21.11 9.86
N ASP A 653 36.54 -20.81 11.13
CA ASP A 653 35.91 -21.52 12.24
C ASP A 653 34.57 -20.90 12.64
N ILE A 654 34.47 -19.57 12.56
CA ILE A 654 33.24 -18.82 12.83
C ILE A 654 33.03 -17.80 11.71
N LEU A 655 31.90 -17.86 11.02
CA LEU A 655 31.48 -16.85 10.05
C LEU A 655 30.20 -16.18 10.57
N ILE A 656 30.23 -14.87 10.75
CA ILE A 656 29.06 -14.08 11.14
C ILE A 656 28.74 -13.13 9.98
N VAL A 657 27.49 -13.14 9.52
CA VAL A 657 26.96 -12.19 8.55
C VAL A 657 25.97 -11.28 9.26
N ASP A 658 26.34 -10.01 9.37
CA ASP A 658 25.56 -8.94 9.99
C ASP A 658 25.53 -7.72 9.06
N VAL A 659 24.91 -7.92 7.90
CA VAL A 659 24.89 -6.95 6.80
C VAL A 659 23.47 -6.59 6.45
N ASP A 660 23.06 -5.36 6.70
CA ASP A 660 21.72 -4.90 6.35
C ASP A 660 21.52 -4.76 4.83
N SER A 661 20.29 -5.05 4.39
CA SER A 661 19.84 -4.87 3.02
C SER A 661 19.73 -3.39 2.67
N SER A 662 20.17 -3.04 1.46
CA SER A 662 19.94 -1.71 0.88
C SER A 662 18.54 -1.58 0.27
N ASP A 663 17.82 -2.69 0.08
CA ASP A 663 16.50 -2.72 -0.55
C ASP A 663 15.38 -2.78 0.50
N ALA A 664 14.82 -1.61 0.79
CA ALA A 664 13.68 -1.43 1.69
C ALA A 664 12.38 -2.10 1.21
N SER A 665 12.29 -2.47 -0.07
CA SER A 665 11.08 -3.04 -0.69
C SER A 665 11.01 -4.57 -0.60
N SER A 666 12.15 -5.23 -0.42
CA SER A 666 12.26 -6.70 -0.44
C SER A 666 11.52 -7.41 0.70
N GLY A 667 11.28 -6.73 1.83
CA GLY A 667 10.77 -7.33 3.08
C GLY A 667 11.80 -8.14 3.87
N LEU A 668 13.01 -8.34 3.32
CA LEU A 668 14.19 -8.87 3.99
C LEU A 668 15.12 -7.70 4.34
N THR A 669 15.11 -7.30 5.60
CA THR A 669 15.87 -6.14 6.06
C THR A 669 17.31 -6.50 6.41
N CYS A 670 17.53 -7.67 6.98
CA CYS A 670 18.85 -8.22 7.26
C CYS A 670 18.78 -9.75 7.09
N PRO A 671 19.71 -10.40 6.38
CA PRO A 671 20.81 -9.79 5.65
C PRO A 671 20.36 -9.20 4.30
N ALA A 672 21.27 -8.59 3.53
CA ALA A 672 21.04 -8.41 2.08
C ALA A 672 20.79 -9.77 1.39
N SER A 673 19.91 -9.81 0.37
CA SER A 673 19.42 -11.06 -0.23
C SER A 673 20.51 -11.96 -0.80
N ASP A 674 21.59 -11.38 -1.31
CA ASP A 674 22.70 -12.13 -1.90
C ASP A 674 23.39 -13.07 -0.89
N PHE A 675 23.33 -12.76 0.42
CA PHE A 675 23.89 -13.58 1.50
C PHE A 675 23.02 -14.79 1.88
N VAL A 676 21.85 -14.94 1.27
CA VAL A 676 20.95 -16.09 1.44
C VAL A 676 20.65 -16.81 0.13
N GLU A 677 21.38 -16.46 -0.94
CA GLU A 677 21.33 -17.17 -2.21
C GLU A 677 22.11 -18.50 -2.13
N GLU A 678 21.66 -19.49 -2.91
CA GLU A 678 22.19 -20.85 -2.86
C GLU A 678 23.69 -20.92 -3.18
N SER A 679 24.15 -20.08 -4.12
CA SER A 679 25.56 -19.97 -4.50
C SER A 679 26.44 -19.52 -3.34
N PHE A 680 26.00 -18.49 -2.58
CA PHE A 680 26.72 -18.01 -1.41
C PHE A 680 26.70 -19.04 -0.29
N LEU A 681 25.55 -19.66 0.01
CA LEU A 681 25.44 -20.70 1.04
C LEU A 681 26.36 -21.90 0.74
N CYS A 682 26.51 -22.27 -0.54
CA CYS A 682 27.47 -23.28 -0.98
C CYS A 682 28.92 -22.84 -0.75
N ALA A 683 29.27 -21.59 -1.06
CA ALA A 683 30.59 -21.03 -0.78
C ALA A 683 30.91 -21.00 0.72
N VAL A 684 29.92 -20.66 1.57
CA VAL A 684 30.03 -20.72 3.03
C VAL A 684 30.36 -22.14 3.50
N LYS A 685 29.60 -23.14 3.03
CA LYS A 685 29.86 -24.55 3.36
C LYS A 685 31.29 -24.97 3.00
N ASN A 686 31.77 -24.51 1.84
CA ASN A 686 33.11 -24.81 1.34
C ASN A 686 34.23 -23.99 1.99
N SER A 687 33.94 -22.88 2.67
CA SER A 687 34.93 -22.05 3.38
C SER A 687 35.04 -22.37 4.87
N LEU A 688 34.00 -22.94 5.48
CA LEU A 688 33.98 -23.33 6.90
C LEU A 688 34.83 -24.58 7.19
N SER A 689 35.45 -24.61 8.38
CA SER A 689 36.11 -25.81 8.92
C SER A 689 35.07 -26.88 9.31
N ASP A 690 35.50 -28.13 9.52
CA ASP A 690 34.61 -29.20 9.97
C ASP A 690 34.11 -28.87 11.38
N GLN A 691 32.82 -28.80 11.66
CA GLN A 691 32.24 -28.21 12.88
C GLN A 691 32.45 -26.69 13.04
N GLY A 692 32.72 -25.97 11.95
CA GLY A 692 32.67 -24.51 11.93
C GLY A 692 31.23 -24.00 12.12
N LEU A 693 31.11 -22.79 12.67
CA LEU A 693 29.83 -22.12 12.94
C LEU A 693 29.59 -21.04 11.88
N PHE A 694 28.41 -21.04 11.29
CA PHE A 694 27.90 -19.93 10.48
C PHE A 694 26.69 -19.30 11.18
N VAL A 695 26.71 -17.98 11.31
CA VAL A 695 25.70 -17.18 12.01
C VAL A 695 25.20 -16.10 11.07
N ILE A 696 23.89 -15.91 11.03
CA ILE A 696 23.27 -14.87 10.23
C ILE A 696 22.16 -14.19 11.03
N ASN A 697 22.21 -12.85 11.07
CA ASN A 697 21.15 -12.04 11.64
C ASN A 697 20.00 -11.95 10.62
N LEU A 698 18.83 -12.48 10.97
CA LEU A 698 17.64 -12.45 10.14
C LEU A 698 16.63 -11.45 10.70
N VAL A 699 16.42 -10.36 9.96
CA VAL A 699 15.37 -9.37 10.21
C VAL A 699 14.42 -9.39 9.03
N SER A 700 13.27 -10.01 9.24
CA SER A 700 12.15 -9.94 8.30
C SER A 700 10.84 -9.89 9.05
N ARG A 701 9.95 -9.00 8.61
CA ARG A 701 8.56 -8.93 9.08
C ARG A 701 7.63 -9.85 8.28
N SER A 702 8.13 -10.49 7.22
CA SER A 702 7.39 -11.42 6.38
C SER A 702 7.70 -12.86 6.77
N SER A 703 6.67 -13.60 7.21
CA SER A 703 6.79 -15.03 7.49
C SER A 703 7.20 -15.83 6.25
N ALA A 704 6.70 -15.45 5.07
CA ALA A 704 7.03 -16.11 3.81
C ALA A 704 8.52 -15.97 3.44
N ILE A 705 9.08 -14.77 3.65
CA ILE A 705 10.51 -14.52 3.40
C ILE A 705 11.38 -15.30 4.40
N ARG A 706 10.99 -15.30 5.67
CA ARG A 706 11.65 -16.11 6.70
C ARG A 706 11.68 -17.58 6.32
N GLU A 707 10.54 -18.15 5.92
CA GLU A 707 10.44 -19.56 5.52
C GLU A 707 11.28 -19.86 4.27
N MET A 708 11.31 -18.95 3.30
CA MET A 708 12.17 -19.05 2.12
C MET A 708 13.65 -19.14 2.51
N VAL A 709 14.14 -18.23 3.37
CA VAL A 709 15.53 -18.22 3.84
C VAL A 709 15.87 -19.53 4.57
N VAL A 710 15.03 -19.94 5.51
CA VAL A 710 15.20 -21.20 6.25
C VAL A 710 15.24 -22.41 5.30
N SER A 711 14.35 -22.45 4.29
CA SER A 711 14.32 -23.54 3.31
C SER A 711 15.62 -23.61 2.50
N ARG A 712 16.15 -22.48 2.03
CA ARG A 712 17.42 -22.43 1.30
C ARG A 712 18.60 -22.89 2.16
N MET A 713 18.65 -22.46 3.42
CA MET A 713 19.68 -22.91 4.36
C MET A 713 19.61 -24.41 4.64
N LYS A 714 18.40 -24.99 4.75
CA LYS A 714 18.19 -26.44 4.93
C LYS A 714 18.61 -27.28 3.71
N VAL A 715 18.61 -26.70 2.51
CA VAL A 715 19.16 -27.37 1.31
C VAL A 715 20.68 -27.49 1.40
N ALA A 716 21.36 -26.43 1.88
CA ALA A 716 22.82 -26.42 2.01
C ALA A 716 23.34 -27.18 3.24
N PHE A 717 22.62 -27.13 4.37
CA PHE A 717 23.08 -27.60 5.68
C PHE A 717 22.05 -28.45 6.42
N THR A 718 22.52 -29.48 7.12
CA THR A 718 21.67 -30.42 7.86
C THR A 718 21.40 -30.02 9.31
N ASN A 719 22.28 -29.20 9.89
CA ASN A 719 22.23 -28.79 11.30
C ASN A 719 21.95 -27.29 11.39
N LEU A 720 20.66 -26.94 11.40
CA LEU A 720 20.18 -25.55 11.50
C LEU A 720 19.53 -25.31 12.86
N PHE A 721 19.83 -24.16 13.45
CA PHE A 721 19.28 -23.69 14.71
C PHE A 721 18.84 -22.24 14.59
N HIS A 722 18.00 -21.80 15.51
CA HIS A 722 17.58 -20.41 15.61
C HIS A 722 17.45 -19.96 17.07
N LEU A 723 17.55 -18.66 17.28
CA LEU A 723 17.27 -18.00 18.54
C LEU A 723 16.53 -16.70 18.26
N GLN A 724 15.42 -16.49 18.97
CA GLN A 724 14.68 -15.25 18.97
C GLN A 724 14.48 -14.81 20.42
N LEU A 725 14.82 -13.56 20.74
CA LEU A 725 14.61 -12.97 22.06
C LEU A 725 13.24 -12.27 22.07
N GLU A 726 12.49 -12.39 23.17
CA GLU A 726 11.08 -11.94 23.25
C GLU A 726 10.87 -10.44 22.99
N GLU A 727 11.90 -9.63 23.22
CA GLU A 727 11.87 -8.17 23.03
C GLU A 727 12.44 -7.73 21.67
N ASP A 728 12.94 -8.67 20.84
CA ASP A 728 13.65 -8.37 19.60
C ASP A 728 12.90 -8.88 18.35
N VAL A 729 12.87 -8.07 17.31
CA VAL A 729 12.33 -8.46 16.00
C VAL A 729 13.31 -9.39 15.28
N ASN A 730 14.59 -9.33 15.65
CA ASN A 730 15.67 -10.09 15.05
C ASN A 730 15.62 -11.56 15.47
N GLU A 731 15.74 -12.45 14.49
CA GLU A 731 15.98 -13.88 14.68
C GLU A 731 17.43 -14.18 14.26
N VAL A 732 18.21 -14.82 15.12
CA VAL A 732 19.57 -15.24 14.76
C VAL A 732 19.52 -16.70 14.33
N LEU A 733 19.95 -16.99 13.09
CA LEU A 733 20.06 -18.35 12.59
C LEU A 733 21.50 -18.84 12.70
N PHE A 734 21.67 -20.10 13.07
CA PHE A 734 22.96 -20.75 13.24
C PHE A 734 23.04 -22.05 12.46
N VAL A 735 24.19 -22.28 11.84
CA VAL A 735 24.53 -23.51 11.15
C VAL A 735 25.82 -24.06 11.72
N VAL A 736 25.86 -25.36 12.03
CA VAL A 736 27.11 -26.05 12.35
C VAL A 736 27.49 -26.95 11.18
N ASN A 737 28.69 -26.76 10.63
CA ASN A 737 29.18 -27.47 9.46
C ASN A 737 29.60 -28.91 9.80
N THR A 738 28.65 -29.76 10.12
CA THR A 738 28.86 -31.18 10.42
C THR A 738 27.73 -32.01 9.86
N THR A 739 28.02 -33.27 9.54
CA THR A 739 27.03 -34.26 9.11
C THR A 739 26.39 -35.00 10.29
N VAL A 740 26.94 -34.85 11.50
CA VAL A 740 26.44 -35.50 12.71
C VAL A 740 25.32 -34.64 13.32
N PRO A 741 24.13 -35.20 13.59
CA PRO A 741 23.06 -34.46 14.28
C PRO A 741 23.48 -34.08 15.70
N ILE A 742 23.36 -32.79 16.05
CA ILE A 742 23.60 -32.32 17.42
C ILE A 742 22.32 -32.51 18.23
N LYS A 743 22.37 -33.31 19.30
CA LYS A 743 21.23 -33.54 20.20
C LYS A 743 21.10 -32.41 21.23
N ASN A 744 19.85 -32.01 21.52
CA ASN A 744 19.55 -30.91 22.45
C ASN A 744 19.97 -31.18 23.90
N ASP A 745 20.11 -32.45 24.29
CA ASP A 745 20.40 -32.87 25.67
C ASP A 745 21.78 -32.41 26.19
N CYS A 746 22.66 -31.92 25.30
CA CYS A 746 24.02 -31.46 25.64
C CYS A 746 24.14 -29.94 25.86
N PHE A 747 23.08 -29.15 25.69
CA PHE A 747 23.20 -27.67 25.72
C PHE A 747 23.56 -27.11 27.10
N HIS A 748 23.15 -27.75 28.20
CA HIS A 748 23.49 -27.27 29.54
C HIS A 748 25.00 -27.34 29.80
N GLU A 749 25.64 -28.47 29.47
CA GLU A 749 27.09 -28.62 29.63
C GLU A 749 27.85 -27.69 28.67
N ALA A 750 27.39 -27.58 27.43
CA ALA A 750 27.95 -26.67 26.44
C ALA A 750 27.86 -25.19 26.89
N SER A 751 26.75 -24.78 27.50
CA SER A 751 26.57 -23.42 28.03
C SER A 751 27.52 -23.14 29.18
N SER A 752 27.74 -24.11 30.08
CA SER A 752 28.71 -23.96 31.18
C SER A 752 30.16 -23.90 30.67
N ARG A 753 30.49 -24.59 29.56
CA ARG A 753 31.78 -24.43 28.89
C ARG A 753 31.94 -23.03 28.31
N LEU A 754 30.92 -22.49 27.63
CA LEU A 754 30.96 -21.14 27.08
C LEU A 754 31.16 -20.09 28.18
N GLU A 755 30.45 -20.21 29.30
CA GLU A 755 30.58 -19.30 30.46
C GLU A 755 32.03 -19.20 30.96
N LYS A 756 32.76 -20.31 31.04
CA LYS A 756 34.17 -20.34 31.46
C LYS A 756 35.13 -19.71 30.45
N LEU A 757 34.73 -19.64 29.18
CA LEU A 757 35.54 -19.07 28.11
C LEU A 757 35.39 -17.55 28.02
N LEU A 758 34.22 -17.02 28.37
CA LEU A 758 33.93 -15.58 28.36
C LEU A 758 34.68 -14.87 29.49
N LYS A 759 35.46 -13.84 29.14
CA LYS A 759 36.23 -13.01 30.06
C LYS A 759 35.72 -11.56 30.02
N LEU A 760 34.82 -11.20 30.94
CA LEU A 760 34.32 -9.83 31.07
C LEU A 760 34.53 -9.31 32.49
N GLU A 761 34.73 -8.01 32.62
CA GLU A 761 34.85 -7.32 33.91
C GLU A 761 33.53 -7.30 34.70
N HIS A 762 32.40 -7.49 33.99
CA HIS A 762 31.03 -7.36 34.47
C HIS A 762 30.26 -8.70 34.38
N PRO A 763 30.18 -9.49 35.47
CA PRO A 763 29.56 -10.83 35.47
C PRO A 763 28.09 -10.84 35.04
N GLU A 764 27.34 -9.78 35.33
CA GLU A 764 25.94 -9.62 34.95
C GLU A 764 25.72 -9.68 33.42
N ARG A 765 26.72 -9.27 32.63
CA ARG A 765 26.67 -9.29 31.16
C ARG A 765 26.93 -10.69 30.61
N ILE A 766 27.73 -11.50 31.31
CA ILE A 766 27.89 -12.93 30.98
C ILE A 766 26.56 -13.65 31.24
N GLN A 767 25.90 -13.34 32.37
CA GLN A 767 24.65 -13.99 32.74
C GLN A 767 23.55 -13.82 31.68
N SER A 768 23.41 -12.64 31.06
CA SER A 768 22.43 -12.45 29.99
C SER A 768 22.72 -13.28 28.74
N ILE A 769 24.00 -13.42 28.35
CA ILE A 769 24.43 -14.31 27.26
C ILE A 769 24.09 -15.76 27.60
N ILE A 770 24.42 -16.20 28.81
CA ILE A 770 24.17 -17.58 29.28
C ILE A 770 22.67 -17.88 29.42
N GLU A 771 21.83 -16.90 29.75
CA GLU A 771 20.38 -17.07 29.72
C GLU A 771 19.84 -17.20 28.30
N ALA A 772 20.41 -16.46 27.35
CA ALA A 772 20.03 -16.55 25.94
C ALA A 772 20.35 -17.93 25.33
N THR A 773 21.40 -18.64 25.78
CA THR A 773 21.73 -19.98 25.26
C THR A 773 20.58 -20.98 25.43
N LYS A 774 19.76 -20.81 26.47
CA LYS A 774 18.58 -21.65 26.75
C LYS A 774 17.47 -21.48 25.71
N LYS A 775 17.51 -20.41 24.92
CA LYS A 775 16.52 -20.11 23.86
C LYS A 775 16.96 -20.62 22.49
N VAL A 776 18.17 -21.17 22.34
CA VAL A 776 18.62 -21.80 21.09
C VAL A 776 17.82 -23.08 20.83
N LYS A 777 17.22 -23.19 19.65
CA LYS A 777 16.39 -24.33 19.23
C LYS A 777 16.82 -24.83 17.85
N SER A 778 16.68 -26.13 17.61
CA SER A 778 16.90 -26.72 16.28
C SER A 778 15.68 -26.48 15.38
N LEU A 779 15.92 -26.27 14.07
CA LEU A 779 14.90 -25.99 13.04
C LEU A 779 14.60 -27.16 12.11
#